data_AF-A0A378L1J4-F1
#
_entry.id   AF-A0A378L1J4-F1
#
_cell.length_a   1.000
_cell.length_b   1.000
_cell.length_c   1.000
_cell.angle_alpha   90.00
_cell.angle_beta   90.00
_cell.angle_gamma   90.00
#
_symmetry.space_group_name_H-M   'P 1'
#
loop_
_entity.id
_entity.type
_entity.pdbx_description
1 polymer ?
#
loop_
_entity_poly.entity_id
_entity_poly.type
_entity_poly.pdbx_seq_one_letter_code
_entity_poly.pdbx_strand_id
1 'polypeptide(L)'
;MPKSYVILNNDGFTLAQKGSFKEALLKFNKSISQKKNYYEAWLNKIRTHIMLKEYAEAVVTLERLEQMKLDLTTIKNIEHLYKLIYTTNIKKDQEYQKLSLEQLFRQDICNEHYLLELHQLQCSHQSVTQWDYPQQIKWIEQLIEFCLFYYNNPSYPFIKNDFLEKDSDGFSQAFYVMSNKCSSLLINIKRHGNHTQYLKEMISHYIQDTQNEILSMDAITILHMIFETIHYLPREKRGELVAFLPWGANSWYLLEFCGAIINGKNYGHLVPILYTSDLDVPSTNLLYTFQQVQKDSSCLVKIAIRDIIKCDLPIMLHFFSNISNPSGPSRMGDLPNLRPLLWNHKQIFNLTRLTSILPTDRKPMSIIRDDKQDYISLTPYAQLILLNKPDFSFSLKSRLTLIRRLQLLGEIFTKKHLGDELDKVTYINPKQLTSVRNALCHIEDLVSYSEIYDLEQNASLVNQLYDELSHLNKIIYHEIVKFQSQFPRWSDTHKAYSTWSGPVSIYWNAVKEVYRQNNTFDHENYSPNTNLLPEDQINFILSRLKEGDIKEKICHMLKGVIPFQKTDNKELSLFIIDGIKAATVRKPLQAALKNYNQLKKAAEAAWAKENKEKYCEIERLRNAEMHTHFPRLLELSQNLDAQYRPSQHTSQVEILEIFNCLKSRMSMLRDVLIESGIDFTNVSSISESLIAKMLINDVELLFACAYLTGQIVEIVNKFVSLNIVHEMTPELAPKIDDYIALRNGLEHSNPIYDSEMDLYIHMQSKVNIKLATVVFDLVATHYDVIINHIPQNIPDALIEKGRKQQNSFIDFSQTKYMSPARLSFLRNSADEKSFFNRFSTHRSKEDSQCSVSSMPYNNSTNCSTSSSSSDCSSSSSSFDCSSSSSSSDCSSSSSSSIYSTRPTSSARSPRTAGSSRTASTSRPASSSNFTIFSRSRGSKKVVKVKSYGCSSSSKKEKPFSPFG
;
A
#
# COMPACT_ATOMS: atom_id res chain seq x y z
N MET A 1 -0.02 71.21 -34.38
CA MET A 1 0.45 70.29 -33.32
C MET A 1 -0.35 69.00 -33.37
N PRO A 2 0.28 67.82 -33.25
CA PRO A 2 -0.44 66.56 -33.01
C PRO A 2 -1.17 66.59 -31.66
N LYS A 3 -2.26 65.83 -31.51
CA LYS A 3 -2.98 65.72 -30.23
C LYS A 3 -2.14 64.90 -29.24
N SER A 4 -2.14 65.28 -27.95
CA SER A 4 -1.23 64.70 -26.93
C SER A 4 -1.27 63.16 -26.87
N TYR A 5 -2.45 62.54 -27.01
CA TYR A 5 -2.60 61.09 -27.02
C TYR A 5 -1.89 60.40 -28.21
N VAL A 6 -1.80 61.07 -29.37
CA VAL A 6 -1.08 60.55 -30.55
C VAL A 6 0.43 60.57 -30.29
N ILE A 7 0.94 61.64 -29.68
CA ILE A 7 2.35 61.75 -29.28
C ILE A 7 2.69 60.63 -28.29
N LEU A 8 1.85 60.44 -27.26
CA LEU A 8 2.03 59.37 -26.27
C LEU A 8 2.02 57.97 -26.90
N ASN A 9 1.18 57.71 -27.90
CA ASN A 9 1.23 56.44 -28.63
C ASN A 9 2.53 56.28 -29.44
N ASN A 10 2.95 57.32 -30.14
CA ASN A 10 4.12 57.26 -31.01
C ASN A 10 5.42 57.11 -30.19
N ASP A 11 5.53 57.83 -29.07
CA ASP A 11 6.55 57.62 -28.03
C ASP A 11 6.59 56.14 -27.58
N GLY A 12 5.42 55.59 -27.23
CA GLY A 12 5.30 54.20 -26.79
C GLY A 12 5.73 53.20 -27.86
N PHE A 13 5.35 53.43 -29.11
CA PHE A 13 5.76 52.60 -30.24
C PHE A 13 7.28 52.64 -30.47
N THR A 14 7.90 53.82 -30.41
CA THR A 14 9.36 53.96 -30.48
C THR A 14 10.09 53.29 -29.31
N LEU A 15 9.50 53.29 -28.11
CA LEU A 15 10.04 52.56 -26.95
C LEU A 15 9.91 51.05 -27.11
N ALA A 16 8.77 50.56 -27.62
CA ALA A 16 8.57 49.13 -27.90
C ALA A 16 9.55 48.62 -28.99
N GLN A 17 9.80 49.40 -30.05
CA GLN A 17 10.82 49.07 -31.05
C GLN A 17 12.25 49.01 -30.48
N LYS A 18 12.53 49.71 -29.38
CA LYS A 18 13.82 49.67 -28.66
C LYS A 18 13.89 48.58 -27.58
N GLY A 19 12.85 47.75 -27.41
CA GLY A 19 12.75 46.74 -26.35
C GLY A 19 12.37 47.30 -24.97
N SER A 20 12.13 48.62 -24.85
CA SER A 20 11.72 49.30 -23.60
C SER A 20 10.22 49.08 -23.30
N PHE A 21 9.77 47.82 -23.35
CA PHE A 21 8.36 47.46 -23.39
C PHE A 21 7.54 47.95 -22.19
N LYS A 22 8.09 47.92 -20.96
CA LYS A 22 7.38 48.42 -19.75
C LYS A 22 7.09 49.92 -19.83
N GLU A 23 8.02 50.71 -20.35
CA GLU A 23 7.82 52.15 -20.58
C GLU A 23 6.85 52.41 -21.73
N ALA A 24 6.89 51.59 -22.78
CA ALA A 24 5.92 51.61 -23.87
C ALA A 24 4.49 51.38 -23.36
N LEU A 25 4.27 50.36 -22.51
CA LEU A 25 2.97 50.11 -21.87
C LEU A 25 2.47 51.30 -21.05
N LEU A 26 3.33 51.97 -20.29
CA LEU A 26 2.98 53.20 -19.55
C LEU A 26 2.56 54.34 -20.50
N LYS A 27 3.24 54.49 -21.64
CA LYS A 27 2.90 55.49 -22.67
C LYS A 27 1.57 55.17 -23.37
N PHE A 28 1.31 53.91 -23.74
CA PHE A 28 0.03 53.50 -24.30
C PHE A 28 -1.13 53.66 -23.30
N ASN A 29 -0.94 53.27 -22.04
CA ASN A 29 -1.95 53.47 -20.99
C ASN A 29 -2.29 54.98 -20.80
N LYS A 30 -1.30 55.88 -20.88
CA LYS A 30 -1.51 57.34 -20.86
C LYS A 30 -2.19 57.88 -22.13
N SER A 31 -1.95 57.27 -23.29
CA SER A 31 -2.68 57.59 -24.54
C SER A 31 -4.16 57.19 -24.43
N ILE A 32 -4.43 55.96 -23.95
CA ILE A 32 -5.76 55.40 -23.75
C ILE A 32 -6.55 56.20 -22.69
N SER A 33 -5.92 56.67 -21.61
CA SER A 33 -6.61 57.47 -20.59
C SER A 33 -7.03 58.85 -21.11
N GLN A 34 -6.24 59.47 -21.99
CA GLN A 34 -6.62 60.73 -22.67
C GLN A 34 -7.69 60.53 -23.75
N LYS A 35 -7.67 59.40 -24.48
CA LYS A 35 -8.70 59.07 -25.48
C LYS A 35 -8.97 57.56 -25.51
N LYS A 36 -10.01 57.14 -24.78
CA LYS A 36 -10.40 55.72 -24.63
C LYS A 36 -10.64 55.00 -25.97
N ASN A 37 -11.19 55.70 -26.97
CA ASN A 37 -11.46 55.17 -28.31
C ASN A 37 -10.33 55.47 -29.34
N TYR A 38 -9.07 55.43 -28.92
CA TYR A 38 -7.92 55.52 -29.83
C TYR A 38 -7.32 54.12 -30.06
N TYR A 39 -7.81 53.46 -31.12
CA TYR A 39 -7.59 52.01 -31.34
C TYR A 39 -6.12 51.65 -31.56
N GLU A 40 -5.31 52.56 -32.13
CA GLU A 40 -3.89 52.33 -32.39
C GLU A 40 -3.09 52.09 -31.09
N ALA A 41 -3.42 52.82 -30.01
CA ALA A 41 -2.78 52.62 -28.71
C ALA A 41 -3.16 51.28 -28.07
N TRP A 42 -4.40 50.79 -28.29
CA TRP A 42 -4.81 49.44 -27.89
C TRP A 42 -4.07 48.36 -28.70
N LEU A 43 -4.03 48.47 -30.03
CA LEU A 43 -3.32 47.52 -30.90
C LEU A 43 -1.82 47.46 -30.57
N ASN A 44 -1.18 48.60 -30.31
CA ASN A 44 0.24 48.66 -29.96
C ASN A 44 0.51 48.12 -28.54
N LYS A 45 -0.40 48.35 -27.58
CA LYS A 45 -0.37 47.70 -26.26
C LYS A 45 -0.46 46.18 -26.38
N ILE A 46 -1.42 45.66 -27.16
CA ILE A 46 -1.60 44.21 -27.38
C ILE A 46 -0.34 43.58 -28.01
N ARG A 47 0.22 44.22 -29.05
CA ARG A 47 1.50 43.79 -29.66
C ARG A 47 2.66 43.80 -28.66
N THR A 48 2.73 44.80 -27.78
CA THR A 48 3.77 44.89 -26.75
C THR A 48 3.66 43.76 -25.73
N HIS A 49 2.45 43.44 -25.27
CA HIS A 49 2.18 42.28 -24.42
C HIS A 49 2.57 40.96 -25.11
N ILE A 50 2.24 40.78 -26.40
CA ILE A 50 2.68 39.60 -27.19
C ILE A 50 4.21 39.50 -27.26
N MET A 51 4.92 40.61 -27.45
CA MET A 51 6.40 40.63 -27.46
C MET A 51 7.00 40.32 -26.08
N LEU A 52 6.32 40.72 -24.99
CA LEU A 52 6.65 40.34 -23.61
C LEU A 52 6.25 38.90 -23.24
N LYS A 53 5.44 38.22 -24.07
CA LYS A 53 4.79 36.90 -23.81
C LYS A 53 3.74 36.96 -22.68
N GLU A 54 3.20 38.16 -22.46
CA GLU A 54 2.08 38.49 -21.56
C GLU A 54 0.75 38.24 -22.30
N TYR A 55 0.48 36.97 -22.63
CA TYR A 55 -0.65 36.59 -23.48
C TYR A 55 -2.02 36.77 -22.82
N ALA A 56 -2.13 36.63 -21.50
CA ALA A 56 -3.37 36.93 -20.77
C ALA A 56 -3.74 38.41 -20.91
N GLU A 57 -2.77 39.28 -20.66
CA GLU A 57 -2.86 40.72 -20.75
C GLU A 57 -3.18 41.14 -22.19
N ALA A 58 -2.59 40.46 -23.19
CA ALA A 58 -2.93 40.63 -24.59
C ALA A 58 -4.40 40.28 -24.88
N VAL A 59 -4.90 39.11 -24.45
CA VAL A 59 -6.30 38.67 -24.69
C VAL A 59 -7.31 39.56 -23.96
N VAL A 60 -7.09 39.89 -22.69
CA VAL A 60 -7.96 40.78 -21.91
C VAL A 60 -7.97 42.21 -22.50
N THR A 61 -6.85 42.67 -23.06
CA THR A 61 -6.78 43.96 -23.76
C THR A 61 -7.45 43.90 -25.14
N LEU A 62 -7.43 42.76 -25.81
CA LEU A 62 -8.05 42.51 -27.12
C LEU A 62 -9.58 42.43 -27.03
N GLU A 63 -10.12 41.73 -26.03
CA GLU A 63 -11.59 41.68 -25.79
C GLU A 63 -12.14 43.06 -25.39
N ARG A 64 -11.41 43.84 -24.57
CA ARG A 64 -11.76 45.24 -24.26
C ARG A 64 -11.79 46.14 -25.51
N LEU A 65 -11.04 45.79 -26.57
CA LEU A 65 -11.08 46.49 -27.85
C LEU A 65 -12.26 46.03 -28.72
N GLU A 66 -12.58 44.73 -28.75
CA GLU A 66 -13.76 44.19 -29.44
C GLU A 66 -15.09 44.74 -28.92
N GLN A 67 -15.17 45.08 -27.63
CA GLN A 67 -16.34 45.72 -27.01
C GLN A 67 -16.57 47.19 -27.48
N MET A 68 -15.69 47.74 -28.32
CA MET A 68 -15.84 49.08 -28.90
C MET A 68 -16.52 49.05 -30.28
N LYS A 69 -17.05 50.20 -30.74
CA LYS A 69 -17.48 50.35 -32.14
C LYS A 69 -16.25 50.49 -33.05
N LEU A 70 -15.94 49.44 -33.81
CA LEU A 70 -14.78 49.33 -34.70
C LEU A 70 -15.15 49.40 -36.19
N ASP A 71 -14.14 49.61 -37.04
CA ASP A 71 -14.27 49.54 -38.49
C ASP A 71 -13.78 48.19 -39.08
N LEU A 72 -14.05 47.96 -40.37
CA LEU A 72 -13.73 46.72 -41.05
C LEU A 72 -12.21 46.42 -41.10
N THR A 73 -11.38 47.47 -41.04
CA THR A 73 -9.92 47.36 -41.04
C THR A 73 -9.40 46.94 -39.66
N THR A 74 -9.96 47.47 -38.58
CA THR A 74 -9.56 47.12 -37.21
C THR A 74 -10.01 45.71 -36.86
N ILE A 75 -11.18 45.27 -37.33
CA ILE A 75 -11.65 43.87 -37.18
C ILE A 75 -10.64 42.87 -37.77
N LYS A 76 -10.16 43.09 -39.01
CA LYS A 76 -9.13 42.23 -39.62
C LYS A 76 -7.79 42.23 -38.88
N ASN A 77 -7.43 43.35 -38.24
CA ASN A 77 -6.25 43.42 -37.38
C ASN A 77 -6.42 42.62 -36.09
N ILE A 78 -7.63 42.56 -35.52
CA ILE A 78 -7.97 41.75 -34.34
C ILE A 78 -7.89 40.25 -34.66
N GLU A 79 -8.50 39.80 -35.78
CA GLU A 79 -8.38 38.42 -36.26
C GLU A 79 -6.91 37.99 -36.44
N HIS A 80 -6.08 38.90 -36.98
CA HIS A 80 -4.64 38.66 -37.13
C HIS A 80 -3.90 38.59 -35.78
N LEU A 81 -4.26 39.41 -34.79
CA LEU A 81 -3.63 39.37 -33.47
C LEU A 81 -3.99 38.11 -32.68
N TYR A 82 -5.24 37.65 -32.73
CA TYR A 82 -5.63 36.33 -32.23
C TYR A 82 -4.80 35.23 -32.90
N LYS A 83 -4.73 35.22 -34.24
CA LYS A 83 -3.93 34.26 -34.99
C LYS A 83 -2.44 34.31 -34.60
N LEU A 84 -1.87 35.49 -34.39
CA LEU A 84 -0.48 35.67 -33.97
C LEU A 84 -0.23 34.98 -32.62
N ILE A 85 -1.04 35.31 -31.59
CA ILE A 85 -0.98 34.68 -30.25
C ILE A 85 -1.03 33.15 -30.36
N TYR A 86 -1.97 32.61 -31.13
CA TYR A 86 -2.10 31.15 -31.29
C TYR A 86 -0.89 30.53 -32.01
N THR A 87 -0.32 31.19 -33.02
CA THR A 87 0.82 30.64 -33.79
C THR A 87 2.18 30.77 -33.09
N THR A 88 2.37 31.73 -32.18
CA THR A 88 3.61 31.83 -31.39
C THR A 88 3.73 30.74 -30.33
N ASN A 89 2.60 30.22 -29.83
CA ASN A 89 2.59 29.33 -28.68
C ASN A 89 2.95 27.88 -29.05
N ILE A 90 2.44 27.39 -30.18
CA ILE A 90 2.65 26.01 -30.69
C ILE A 90 4.13 25.60 -30.76
N LYS A 91 5.06 26.56 -30.95
CA LYS A 91 6.50 26.29 -31.03
C LYS A 91 7.20 26.08 -29.68
N LYS A 92 6.54 26.36 -28.55
CA LYS A 92 7.13 26.28 -27.20
C LYS A 92 6.70 25.01 -26.44
N ASP A 93 5.57 24.42 -26.83
CA ASP A 93 4.93 23.33 -26.07
C ASP A 93 5.73 22.02 -26.08
N GLN A 94 6.62 21.83 -27.05
CA GLN A 94 7.48 20.64 -27.15
C GLN A 94 8.50 20.51 -26.00
N GLU A 95 8.79 21.59 -25.26
CA GLU A 95 9.59 21.53 -24.02
C GLU A 95 8.71 21.36 -22.77
N TYR A 96 7.57 22.07 -22.70
CA TYR A 96 6.71 22.09 -21.50
C TYR A 96 5.83 20.85 -21.32
N GLN A 97 5.58 20.06 -22.38
CA GLN A 97 4.81 18.80 -22.31
C GLN A 97 5.41 17.71 -21.37
N LYS A 98 6.57 17.95 -20.76
CA LYS A 98 7.32 16.99 -19.93
C LYS A 98 7.28 17.27 -18.42
N LEU A 99 6.57 18.32 -17.97
CA LEU A 99 6.48 18.72 -16.56
C LEU A 99 5.04 18.61 -16.02
N SER A 100 4.88 18.34 -14.72
CA SER A 100 3.58 18.44 -14.04
C SER A 100 3.16 19.90 -13.85
N LEU A 101 1.86 20.12 -13.58
CA LEU A 101 1.36 21.44 -13.19
C LEU A 101 2.04 21.92 -11.90
N GLU A 102 2.11 21.03 -10.91
CA GLU A 102 2.84 21.25 -9.66
C GLU A 102 4.31 21.68 -9.90
N GLN A 103 5.08 20.98 -10.74
CA GLN A 103 6.47 21.35 -11.08
C GLN A 103 6.58 22.72 -11.75
N LEU A 104 5.62 23.07 -12.61
CA LEU A 104 5.62 24.34 -13.35
C LEU A 104 5.28 25.56 -12.47
N PHE A 105 4.50 25.35 -11.41
CA PHE A 105 3.85 26.42 -10.64
C PHE A 105 4.17 26.48 -9.14
N ARG A 106 4.79 25.45 -8.54
CA ARG A 106 5.11 25.39 -7.10
C ARG A 106 5.77 26.67 -6.57
N GLN A 107 6.76 27.19 -7.29
CA GLN A 107 7.51 28.40 -6.91
C GLN A 107 6.70 29.69 -7.01
N ASP A 108 5.68 29.77 -7.89
CA ASP A 108 4.80 30.93 -7.96
C ASP A 108 3.72 30.87 -6.86
N ILE A 109 3.12 29.70 -6.66
CA ILE A 109 2.00 29.48 -5.72
C ILE A 109 2.46 29.53 -4.27
N CYS A 110 3.51 28.78 -3.92
CA CYS A 110 3.89 28.56 -2.52
C CYS A 110 4.68 29.76 -1.97
N ASN A 111 4.46 30.13 -0.72
CA ASN A 111 5.28 31.13 -0.04
C ASN A 111 6.67 30.55 0.31
N GLU A 112 7.66 31.44 0.40
CA GLU A 112 9.06 31.04 0.56
C GLU A 112 9.34 30.39 1.92
N HIS A 113 8.63 30.79 2.97
CA HIS A 113 8.78 30.23 4.31
C HIS A 113 8.41 28.74 4.36
N TYR A 114 7.25 28.37 3.80
CA TYR A 114 6.81 26.98 3.65
C TYR A 114 7.82 26.13 2.86
N LEU A 115 8.34 26.65 1.75
CA LEU A 115 9.30 25.93 0.92
C LEU A 115 10.64 25.70 1.64
N LEU A 116 11.10 26.68 2.41
CA LEU A 116 12.31 26.56 3.24
C LEU A 116 12.11 25.59 4.40
N GLU A 117 10.96 25.64 5.08
CA GLU A 117 10.61 24.76 6.19
C GLU A 117 10.46 23.30 5.73
N LEU A 118 9.72 23.05 4.65
CA LEU A 118 9.58 21.73 4.03
C LEU A 118 10.95 21.13 3.64
N HIS A 119 11.82 21.93 3.03
CA HIS A 119 13.18 21.51 2.68
C HIS A 119 14.02 21.23 3.93
N GLN A 120 13.93 22.06 4.97
CA GLN A 120 14.61 21.83 6.25
C GLN A 120 14.14 20.53 6.91
N LEU A 121 12.84 20.21 6.87
CA LEU A 121 12.31 18.96 7.39
C LEU A 121 12.86 17.76 6.61
N GLN A 122 12.85 17.82 5.27
CA GLN A 122 13.39 16.78 4.39
C GLN A 122 14.89 16.53 4.61
N CYS A 123 15.70 17.58 4.75
CA CYS A 123 17.13 17.45 5.07
C CYS A 123 17.35 16.86 6.45
N SER A 124 16.62 17.33 7.48
CA SER A 124 16.81 16.88 8.86
C SER A 124 16.48 15.39 9.04
N HIS A 125 15.45 14.91 8.35
CA HIS A 125 15.02 13.52 8.44
C HIS A 125 16.07 12.51 7.96
N GLN A 126 17.05 12.91 7.14
CA GLN A 126 18.15 12.04 6.72
C GLN A 126 18.98 11.51 7.91
N SER A 127 18.94 12.20 9.06
CA SER A 127 19.58 11.78 10.32
C SER A 127 18.68 10.95 11.25
N VAL A 128 17.43 10.63 10.90
CA VAL A 128 16.46 9.98 11.81
C VAL A 128 16.92 8.63 12.38
N THR A 129 17.78 7.92 11.66
CA THR A 129 18.37 6.63 12.05
C THR A 129 19.50 6.76 13.07
N GLN A 130 19.98 7.98 13.32
CA GLN A 130 21.06 8.31 14.27
C GLN A 130 20.53 8.91 15.58
N TRP A 131 19.24 9.28 15.62
CA TRP A 131 18.59 9.93 16.75
C TRP A 131 18.17 8.94 17.84
N ASP A 132 18.12 9.44 19.08
CA ASP A 132 17.59 8.67 20.21
C ASP A 132 16.05 8.62 20.22
N TYR A 133 15.48 7.80 21.11
CA TYR A 133 14.04 7.61 21.19
C TYR A 133 13.28 8.92 21.53
N PRO A 134 13.66 9.73 22.55
CA PRO A 134 13.08 11.05 22.77
C PRO A 134 13.12 11.98 21.54
N GLN A 135 14.23 12.01 20.80
CA GLN A 135 14.36 12.80 19.57
C GLN A 135 13.42 12.30 18.47
N GLN A 136 13.31 10.97 18.27
CA GLN A 136 12.40 10.38 17.29
C GLN A 136 10.92 10.63 17.62
N ILE A 137 10.52 10.57 18.91
CA ILE A 137 9.15 10.90 19.32
C ILE A 137 8.84 12.38 19.06
N LYS A 138 9.73 13.30 19.48
CA LYS A 138 9.57 14.73 19.20
C LYS A 138 9.52 15.04 17.70
N TRP A 139 10.26 14.30 16.88
CA TRP A 139 10.21 14.46 15.42
C TRP A 139 8.86 14.07 14.83
N ILE A 140 8.24 12.98 15.31
CA ILE A 140 6.87 12.60 14.91
C ILE A 140 5.89 13.72 15.26
N GLU A 141 6.00 14.31 16.46
CA GLU A 141 5.17 15.45 16.86
C GLU A 141 5.33 16.63 15.89
N GLN A 142 6.57 17.05 15.60
CA GLN A 142 6.85 18.19 14.71
C GLN A 142 6.34 17.98 13.27
N LEU A 143 6.48 16.77 12.72
CA LEU A 143 5.94 16.45 11.38
C LEU A 143 4.40 16.47 11.36
N ILE A 144 3.76 16.05 12.45
CA ILE A 144 2.30 16.13 12.58
C ILE A 144 1.83 17.58 12.72
N GLU A 145 2.50 18.39 13.55
CA GLU A 145 2.20 19.82 13.71
C GLU A 145 2.30 20.58 12.39
N PHE A 146 3.34 20.33 11.58
CA PHE A 146 3.51 20.89 10.23
C PHE A 146 2.32 20.54 9.31
N CYS A 147 1.90 19.27 9.25
CA CYS A 147 0.72 18.84 8.50
C CYS A 147 -0.58 19.51 8.98
N LEU A 148 -0.77 19.63 10.30
CA LEU A 148 -1.95 20.25 10.89
C LEU A 148 -2.00 21.76 10.65
N PHE A 149 -0.85 22.43 10.56
CA PHE A 149 -0.77 23.85 10.23
C PHE A 149 -1.04 24.14 8.74
N TYR A 150 -0.31 23.49 7.83
CA TYR A 150 -0.36 23.83 6.40
C TYR A 150 -1.51 23.18 5.62
N TYR A 151 -2.00 22.01 6.02
CA TYR A 151 -2.92 21.21 5.17
C TYR A 151 -4.34 21.03 5.73
N ASN A 152 -4.55 21.20 7.03
CA ASN A 152 -5.87 21.05 7.67
C ASN A 152 -6.80 22.26 7.44
N ASN A 153 -6.23 23.43 7.17
CA ASN A 153 -6.97 24.68 6.97
C ASN A 153 -7.34 24.86 5.48
N PRO A 154 -8.61 25.06 5.11
CA PRO A 154 -9.04 25.24 3.72
C PRO A 154 -8.52 26.52 3.04
N SER A 155 -7.96 27.47 3.80
CA SER A 155 -7.24 28.63 3.23
C SER A 155 -5.82 28.30 2.77
N TYR A 156 -5.33 27.08 3.02
CA TYR A 156 -4.01 26.56 2.62
C TYR A 156 -2.84 27.54 2.89
N PRO A 157 -2.38 27.68 4.16
CA PRO A 157 -1.35 28.64 4.57
C PRO A 157 0.01 28.55 3.85
N PHE A 158 0.24 27.52 3.02
CA PHE A 158 1.42 27.43 2.17
C PHE A 158 1.33 28.33 0.92
N ILE A 159 0.16 28.83 0.56
CA ILE A 159 -0.06 29.68 -0.63
C ILE A 159 0.25 31.15 -0.33
N LYS A 160 0.75 31.91 -1.31
CA LYS A 160 0.87 33.38 -1.23
C LYS A 160 -0.51 34.04 -1.32
N ASN A 161 -0.88 34.91 -0.38
CA ASN A 161 -2.19 35.60 -0.34
C ASN A 161 -2.53 36.29 -1.68
N ASP A 162 -1.59 37.12 -2.17
CA ASP A 162 -1.62 37.88 -3.42
C ASP A 162 -1.95 37.03 -4.67
N PHE A 163 -1.70 35.71 -4.60
CA PHE A 163 -1.98 34.78 -5.69
C PHE A 163 -3.49 34.55 -5.87
N LEU A 164 -4.26 34.61 -4.78
CA LEU A 164 -5.72 34.34 -4.76
C LEU A 164 -6.56 35.62 -4.67
N GLU A 165 -6.01 36.70 -4.12
CA GLU A 165 -6.67 38.01 -4.08
C GLU A 165 -6.92 38.57 -5.49
N LYS A 166 -8.09 39.20 -5.68
CA LYS A 166 -8.53 39.73 -6.98
C LYS A 166 -8.42 41.25 -7.04
N ASP A 167 -7.93 41.75 -8.18
CA ASP A 167 -7.90 43.15 -8.55
C ASP A 167 -9.31 43.74 -8.80
N SER A 168 -9.38 45.04 -9.07
CA SER A 168 -10.63 45.77 -9.39
C SER A 168 -11.38 45.23 -10.60
N ASP A 169 -10.69 44.50 -11.48
CA ASP A 169 -11.20 43.96 -12.74
C ASP A 169 -11.53 42.45 -12.58
N GLY A 170 -11.40 41.92 -11.35
CA GLY A 170 -11.74 40.56 -10.95
C GLY A 170 -10.74 39.50 -11.41
N PHE A 171 -9.46 39.83 -11.57
CA PHE A 171 -8.37 38.91 -11.88
C PHE A 171 -7.40 38.82 -10.69
N SER A 172 -6.84 37.65 -10.39
CA SER A 172 -5.76 37.53 -9.40
C SER A 172 -4.40 37.38 -10.07
N GLN A 173 -3.30 37.49 -9.31
CA GLN A 173 -1.95 37.24 -9.84
C GLN A 173 -1.85 35.85 -10.50
N ALA A 174 -2.55 34.84 -9.96
CA ALA A 174 -2.64 33.51 -10.55
C ALA A 174 -3.17 33.50 -11.99
N PHE A 175 -4.15 34.33 -12.31
CA PHE A 175 -4.72 34.40 -13.67
C PHE A 175 -3.63 34.70 -14.71
N TYR A 176 -2.83 35.74 -14.44
CA TYR A 176 -1.77 36.18 -15.33
C TYR A 176 -0.61 35.18 -15.37
N VAL A 177 -0.15 34.70 -14.21
CA VAL A 177 0.96 33.72 -14.11
C VAL A 177 0.62 32.41 -14.83
N MET A 178 -0.57 31.84 -14.58
CA MET A 178 -0.94 30.55 -15.17
C MET A 178 -1.27 30.65 -16.66
N SER A 179 -1.93 31.72 -17.11
CA SER A 179 -2.15 31.97 -18.55
C SER A 179 -0.84 32.08 -19.32
N ASN A 180 0.14 32.81 -18.77
CA ASN A 180 1.36 33.13 -19.48
C ASN A 180 2.34 31.94 -19.50
N LYS A 181 2.35 31.10 -18.46
CA LYS A 181 3.10 29.83 -18.48
C LYS A 181 2.41 28.72 -19.30
N CYS A 182 1.09 28.56 -19.23
CA CYS A 182 0.33 27.54 -19.99
C CYS A 182 -0.26 28.11 -21.29
N SER A 183 0.59 28.72 -22.12
CA SER A 183 0.16 29.50 -23.29
C SER A 183 -0.58 28.67 -24.36
N SER A 184 -0.40 27.34 -24.38
CA SER A 184 -1.10 26.39 -25.27
C SER A 184 -2.60 26.35 -25.10
N LEU A 185 -3.10 26.60 -23.88
CA LEU A 185 -4.52 26.48 -23.54
C LEU A 185 -5.39 27.52 -24.28
N LEU A 186 -4.77 28.59 -24.79
CA LEU A 186 -5.40 29.61 -25.63
C LEU A 186 -5.80 29.07 -27.01
N ILE A 187 -5.19 28.00 -27.51
CA ILE A 187 -5.32 27.54 -28.92
C ILE A 187 -6.77 27.17 -29.30
N ASN A 188 -7.60 26.80 -28.32
CA ASN A 188 -8.97 26.33 -28.56
C ASN A 188 -10.07 27.41 -28.42
N ILE A 189 -9.72 28.69 -28.15
CA ILE A 189 -10.73 29.77 -28.06
C ILE A 189 -11.14 30.25 -29.46
N LYS A 190 -11.75 29.35 -30.22
CA LYS A 190 -12.45 29.63 -31.48
C LYS A 190 -13.94 29.35 -31.29
N ARG A 191 -14.72 30.44 -31.35
CA ARG A 191 -16.17 30.56 -31.06
C ARG A 191 -16.46 30.92 -29.60
N HIS A 192 -17.57 31.64 -29.42
CA HIS A 192 -18.10 32.26 -28.18
C HIS A 192 -17.38 33.56 -27.75
N GLY A 193 -18.14 34.67 -27.73
CA GLY A 193 -17.63 36.03 -27.52
C GLY A 193 -17.49 36.44 -26.05
N ASN A 194 -16.77 35.64 -25.27
CA ASN A 194 -16.34 35.98 -23.91
C ASN A 194 -15.09 35.14 -23.56
N HIS A 195 -13.97 35.51 -24.18
CA HIS A 195 -12.69 34.79 -24.06
C HIS A 195 -12.17 34.86 -22.62
N THR A 196 -12.39 36.01 -21.96
CA THR A 196 -12.02 36.30 -20.58
C THR A 196 -12.73 35.39 -19.58
N GLN A 197 -14.04 35.20 -19.68
CA GLN A 197 -14.78 34.35 -18.73
C GLN A 197 -14.36 32.88 -18.85
N TYR A 198 -14.22 32.36 -20.08
CA TYR A 198 -13.73 31.00 -20.31
C TYR A 198 -12.34 30.80 -19.69
N LEU A 199 -11.43 31.78 -19.84
CA LEU A 199 -10.13 31.74 -19.20
C LEU A 199 -10.23 31.80 -17.66
N LYS A 200 -11.08 32.67 -17.09
CA LYS A 200 -11.26 32.75 -15.63
C LYS A 200 -11.76 31.42 -15.05
N GLU A 201 -12.72 30.76 -15.69
CA GLU A 201 -13.23 29.44 -15.28
C GLU A 201 -12.16 28.36 -15.41
N MET A 202 -11.54 28.25 -16.58
CA MET A 202 -10.48 27.26 -16.85
C MET A 202 -9.30 27.41 -15.87
N ILE A 203 -8.81 28.62 -15.64
CA ILE A 203 -7.67 28.86 -14.75
C ILE A 203 -8.06 28.63 -13.28
N SER A 204 -9.31 28.92 -12.88
CA SER A 204 -9.79 28.55 -11.55
C SER A 204 -9.69 27.04 -11.29
N HIS A 205 -9.95 26.21 -12.29
CA HIS A 205 -9.73 24.76 -12.20
C HIS A 205 -8.24 24.39 -12.16
N TYR A 206 -7.38 25.00 -12.98
CA TYR A 206 -5.93 24.77 -12.92
C TYR A 206 -5.31 25.19 -11.58
N ILE A 207 -5.72 26.32 -11.00
CA ILE A 207 -5.32 26.75 -9.65
C ILE A 207 -5.70 25.66 -8.65
N GLN A 208 -6.98 25.27 -8.64
CA GLN A 208 -7.52 24.29 -7.70
C GLN A 208 -6.80 22.94 -7.82
N ASP A 209 -6.61 22.42 -9.03
CA ASP A 209 -5.95 21.13 -9.24
C ASP A 209 -4.46 21.18 -8.89
N THR A 210 -3.76 22.28 -9.18
CA THR A 210 -2.35 22.45 -8.78
C THR A 210 -2.20 22.56 -7.25
N GLN A 211 -3.11 23.26 -6.55
CA GLN A 211 -3.14 23.29 -5.08
C GLN A 211 -3.37 21.88 -4.50
N ASN A 212 -4.31 21.14 -5.09
CA ASN A 212 -4.62 19.77 -4.69
C ASN A 212 -3.42 18.83 -4.91
N GLU A 213 -2.69 18.98 -6.02
CA GLU A 213 -1.47 18.23 -6.32
C GLU A 213 -0.33 18.55 -5.34
N ILE A 214 -0.01 19.83 -5.13
CA ILE A 214 1.03 20.28 -4.18
C ILE A 214 0.76 19.73 -2.77
N LEU A 215 -0.44 19.99 -2.23
CA LEU A 215 -0.85 19.48 -0.91
C LEU A 215 -0.71 17.96 -0.84
N SER A 216 -1.17 17.24 -1.88
CA SER A 216 -1.12 15.78 -1.87
C SER A 216 0.30 15.23 -1.87
N MET A 217 1.19 15.78 -2.72
CA MET A 217 2.58 15.31 -2.84
C MET A 217 3.39 15.61 -1.59
N ASP A 218 3.21 16.80 -1.02
CA ASP A 218 3.97 17.22 0.15
C ASP A 218 3.45 16.52 1.42
N ALA A 219 2.13 16.36 1.56
CA ALA A 219 1.54 15.55 2.62
C ALA A 219 1.92 14.07 2.53
N ILE A 220 1.97 13.47 1.32
CA ILE A 220 2.54 12.12 1.11
C ILE A 220 3.95 12.05 1.69
N THR A 221 4.79 13.04 1.39
CA THR A 221 6.18 13.06 1.82
C THR A 221 6.30 13.15 3.35
N ILE A 222 5.61 14.10 3.99
CA ILE A 222 5.64 14.27 5.44
C ILE A 222 5.02 13.07 6.17
N LEU A 223 3.91 12.52 5.67
CA LEU A 223 3.29 11.31 6.25
C LEU A 223 4.20 10.09 6.11
N HIS A 224 4.91 9.91 4.99
CA HIS A 224 5.90 8.85 4.86
C HIS A 224 7.02 9.03 5.90
N MET A 225 7.54 10.25 6.08
CA MET A 225 8.55 10.56 7.11
C MET A 225 8.06 10.26 8.55
N ILE A 226 6.77 10.47 8.86
CA ILE A 226 6.16 10.07 10.14
C ILE A 226 6.24 8.54 10.32
N PHE A 227 5.78 7.76 9.33
CA PHE A 227 5.74 6.30 9.43
C PHE A 227 7.12 5.63 9.33
N GLU A 228 8.07 6.21 8.59
CA GLU A 228 9.48 5.78 8.62
C GLU A 228 10.12 6.06 9.99
N THR A 229 9.82 7.21 10.62
CA THR A 229 10.27 7.46 12.01
C THR A 229 9.67 6.43 12.98
N ILE A 230 8.38 6.11 12.85
CA ILE A 230 7.68 5.08 13.64
C ILE A 230 8.35 3.69 13.48
N HIS A 231 8.79 3.35 12.27
CA HIS A 231 9.53 2.10 12.01
C HIS A 231 10.88 2.06 12.72
N TYR A 232 11.63 3.17 12.75
CA TYR A 232 12.93 3.22 13.41
C TYR A 232 12.89 3.31 14.95
N LEU A 233 11.71 3.49 15.56
CA LEU A 233 11.56 3.45 17.03
C LEU A 233 12.06 2.10 17.61
N PRO A 234 12.88 2.11 18.68
CA PRO A 234 13.42 0.89 19.28
C PRO A 234 12.34 -0.12 19.67
N ARG A 235 12.52 -1.38 19.25
CA ARG A 235 11.50 -2.44 19.40
C ARG A 235 11.10 -2.72 20.85
N GLU A 236 12.01 -2.53 21.80
CA GLU A 236 11.73 -2.65 23.24
C GLU A 236 10.74 -1.57 23.70
N LYS A 237 10.90 -0.32 23.25
CA LYS A 237 9.96 0.78 23.51
C LYS A 237 8.64 0.64 22.75
N ARG A 238 8.68 0.10 21.52
CA ARG A 238 7.46 -0.32 20.82
C ARG A 238 6.71 -1.42 21.60
N GLY A 239 7.41 -2.38 22.20
CA GLY A 239 6.85 -3.43 23.05
C GLY A 239 6.12 -2.88 24.29
N GLU A 240 6.75 -1.95 25.02
CA GLU A 240 6.15 -1.26 26.19
C GLU A 240 4.80 -0.59 25.87
N LEU A 241 4.61 -0.12 24.64
CA LEU A 241 3.43 0.63 24.20
C LEU A 241 2.27 -0.23 23.64
N VAL A 242 2.45 -1.54 23.41
CA VAL A 242 1.46 -2.38 22.69
C VAL A 242 0.05 -2.35 23.31
N ALA A 243 -0.07 -2.28 24.63
CA ALA A 243 -1.37 -2.25 25.33
C ALA A 243 -2.18 -0.95 25.08
N PHE A 244 -1.51 0.11 24.62
CA PHE A 244 -2.05 1.45 24.46
C PHE A 244 -2.42 1.78 23.01
N LEU A 245 -2.25 0.84 22.07
CA LEU A 245 -2.52 1.03 20.64
C LEU A 245 -3.84 0.37 20.19
N PRO A 246 -4.52 0.89 19.14
CA PRO A 246 -5.89 0.50 18.81
C PRO A 246 -6.05 -0.91 18.24
N TRP A 247 -4.98 -1.51 17.69
CA TRP A 247 -5.02 -2.80 16.99
C TRP A 247 -4.20 -3.89 17.72
N GLY A 248 -3.93 -3.69 19.02
CA GLY A 248 -3.18 -4.62 19.87
C GLY A 248 -1.76 -4.90 19.34
N ALA A 249 -1.31 -6.15 19.45
CA ALA A 249 0.04 -6.58 19.02
C ALA A 249 0.35 -6.29 17.54
N ASN A 250 -0.66 -6.29 16.68
CA ASN A 250 -0.48 -6.01 15.25
C ASN A 250 -0.27 -4.52 14.94
N SER A 251 -0.51 -3.62 15.90
CA SER A 251 -0.53 -2.17 15.66
C SER A 251 0.73 -1.64 15.00
N TRP A 252 1.92 -2.10 15.43
CA TRP A 252 3.18 -1.63 14.87
C TRP A 252 3.41 -2.08 13.43
N TYR A 253 3.16 -3.36 13.10
CA TYR A 253 3.21 -3.86 11.72
C TYR A 253 2.27 -3.06 10.79
N LEU A 254 1.08 -2.73 11.31
CA LEU A 254 0.05 -1.99 10.58
C LEU A 254 0.44 -0.52 10.37
N LEU A 255 1.00 0.15 11.39
CA LEU A 255 1.55 1.51 11.27
C LEU A 255 2.78 1.57 10.35
N GLU A 256 3.64 0.55 10.35
CA GLU A 256 4.74 0.43 9.39
C GLU A 256 4.20 0.29 7.95
N PHE A 257 3.15 -0.51 7.73
CA PHE A 257 2.51 -0.67 6.41
C PHE A 257 1.87 0.63 5.90
N CYS A 258 1.35 1.49 6.79
CA CYS A 258 0.84 2.82 6.40
C CYS A 258 1.88 3.65 5.65
N GLY A 259 3.17 3.58 6.05
CA GLY A 259 4.23 4.38 5.44
C GLY A 259 4.41 4.12 3.94
N ALA A 260 4.44 2.85 3.54
CA ALA A 260 4.67 2.48 2.15
C ALA A 260 3.38 2.39 1.29
N ILE A 261 2.18 2.31 1.88
CA ILE A 261 0.94 2.75 1.19
C ILE A 261 1.08 4.22 0.77
N ILE A 262 1.52 5.06 1.70
CA ILE A 262 1.52 6.51 1.55
C ILE A 262 2.63 6.98 0.61
N ASN A 263 3.80 6.32 0.62
CA ASN A 263 4.94 6.55 -0.29
C ASN A 263 4.51 6.60 -1.77
N GLY A 264 3.42 5.91 -2.14
CA GLY A 264 2.59 6.31 -3.28
C GLY A 264 3.23 6.18 -4.67
N LYS A 265 4.38 5.49 -4.78
CA LYS A 265 4.98 5.10 -6.06
C LYS A 265 3.94 4.36 -6.90
N ASN A 266 3.56 4.90 -8.06
CA ASN A 266 2.75 4.16 -9.03
C ASN A 266 3.56 2.96 -9.53
N TYR A 267 3.20 1.75 -9.12
CA TYR A 267 3.91 0.53 -9.53
C TYR A 267 3.66 0.24 -11.02
N GLY A 268 4.53 0.75 -11.90
CA GLY A 268 4.43 0.56 -13.35
C GLY A 268 4.51 -0.90 -13.83
N HIS A 269 4.83 -1.83 -12.92
CA HIS A 269 5.04 -3.25 -13.16
C HIS A 269 4.11 -4.13 -12.30
N LEU A 270 2.88 -3.68 -12.06
CA LEU A 270 1.84 -4.49 -11.40
C LEU A 270 1.63 -5.84 -12.11
N VAL A 271 1.44 -6.88 -11.30
CA VAL A 271 1.17 -8.24 -11.80
C VAL A 271 -0.15 -8.24 -12.58
N PRO A 272 -0.17 -8.67 -13.86
CA PRO A 272 -1.39 -8.67 -14.65
C PRO A 272 -2.42 -9.70 -14.14
N ILE A 273 -3.46 -9.22 -13.46
CA ILE A 273 -4.67 -10.01 -13.19
C ILE A 273 -5.39 -10.25 -14.52
N LEU A 274 -5.45 -11.50 -14.96
CA LEU A 274 -5.89 -11.86 -16.30
C LEU A 274 -6.70 -13.17 -16.29
N TYR A 275 -7.82 -13.14 -17.01
CA TYR A 275 -8.79 -14.21 -17.25
C TYR A 275 -9.74 -14.55 -16.09
N THR A 276 -11.02 -14.72 -16.44
CA THR A 276 -11.47 -16.06 -16.84
C THR A 276 -12.26 -15.95 -18.15
N SER A 277 -12.50 -17.07 -18.83
CA SER A 277 -13.54 -17.22 -19.85
C SER A 277 -14.84 -17.81 -19.27
N ASP A 278 -14.85 -18.02 -17.95
CA ASP A 278 -15.78 -18.92 -17.25
C ASP A 278 -16.70 -18.12 -16.30
N LEU A 279 -16.25 -16.92 -15.90
CA LEU A 279 -17.09 -15.86 -15.34
C LEU A 279 -17.88 -15.16 -16.45
N ASP A 280 -18.99 -14.54 -16.06
CA ASP A 280 -19.80 -13.72 -16.96
C ASP A 280 -19.15 -12.35 -17.26
N VAL A 281 -19.70 -11.64 -18.25
CA VAL A 281 -19.23 -10.31 -18.65
C VAL A 281 -19.32 -9.30 -17.48
N PRO A 282 -20.42 -9.23 -16.68
CA PRO A 282 -20.45 -8.45 -15.43
C PRO A 282 -19.27 -8.69 -14.49
N SER A 283 -18.97 -9.95 -14.14
CA SER A 283 -17.86 -10.30 -13.25
C SER A 283 -16.49 -9.98 -13.85
N THR A 284 -16.33 -10.18 -15.17
CA THR A 284 -15.12 -9.80 -15.90
C THR A 284 -14.87 -8.28 -15.84
N ASN A 285 -15.92 -7.46 -15.92
CA ASN A 285 -15.81 -6.00 -15.73
C ASN A 285 -15.44 -5.61 -14.30
N LEU A 286 -15.84 -6.39 -13.29
CA LEU A 286 -15.41 -6.20 -11.90
C LEU A 286 -13.92 -6.54 -11.71
N LEU A 287 -13.42 -7.63 -12.31
CA LEU A 287 -11.98 -7.94 -12.33
C LEU A 287 -11.16 -6.81 -12.98
N TYR A 288 -11.62 -6.26 -14.11
CA TYR A 288 -10.97 -5.09 -14.73
C TYR A 288 -11.00 -3.86 -13.81
N THR A 289 -12.13 -3.60 -13.15
CA THR A 289 -12.27 -2.49 -12.19
C THR A 289 -11.25 -2.63 -11.04
N PHE A 290 -11.13 -3.82 -10.47
CA PHE A 290 -10.15 -4.14 -9.42
C PHE A 290 -8.70 -3.93 -9.88
N GLN A 291 -8.38 -4.23 -11.14
CA GLN A 291 -7.06 -3.95 -11.71
C GLN A 291 -6.79 -2.44 -11.90
N GLN A 292 -7.80 -1.63 -12.22
CA GLN A 292 -7.62 -0.16 -12.30
C GLN A 292 -7.44 0.47 -10.91
N VAL A 293 -8.21 0.02 -9.91
CA VAL A 293 -8.04 0.45 -8.50
C VAL A 293 -6.61 0.17 -8.00
N GLN A 294 -5.95 -0.88 -8.48
CA GLN A 294 -4.54 -1.17 -8.19
C GLN A 294 -3.57 -0.20 -8.86
N LYS A 295 -3.72 0.04 -10.17
CA LYS A 295 -2.87 0.97 -10.93
C LYS A 295 -2.96 2.40 -10.40
N ASP A 296 -4.17 2.78 -10.00
CA ASP A 296 -4.51 4.14 -9.60
C ASP A 296 -4.60 4.28 -8.07
N SER A 297 -4.05 3.34 -7.28
CA SER A 297 -4.23 3.31 -5.81
C SER A 297 -3.72 4.59 -5.13
N SER A 298 -2.72 5.26 -5.72
CA SER A 298 -2.25 6.58 -5.28
C SER A 298 -3.36 7.66 -5.34
N CYS A 299 -4.31 7.57 -6.27
CA CYS A 299 -5.46 8.49 -6.33
C CYS A 299 -6.42 8.29 -5.16
N LEU A 300 -6.58 7.05 -4.65
CA LEU A 300 -7.34 6.79 -3.43
C LEU A 300 -6.64 7.40 -2.20
N VAL A 301 -5.31 7.24 -2.11
CA VAL A 301 -4.46 7.85 -1.06
C VAL A 301 -4.59 9.38 -1.08
N LYS A 302 -4.48 10.03 -2.25
CA LYS A 302 -4.64 11.49 -2.42
C LYS A 302 -5.98 12.03 -1.91
N ILE A 303 -7.04 11.22 -1.92
CA ILE A 303 -8.35 11.58 -1.37
C ILE A 303 -8.41 11.31 0.14
N ALA A 304 -7.96 10.13 0.58
CA ALA A 304 -7.97 9.74 1.99
C ALA A 304 -7.12 10.66 2.89
N ILE A 305 -6.01 11.21 2.37
CA ILE A 305 -5.08 12.09 3.10
C ILE A 305 -5.79 13.28 3.78
N ARG A 306 -6.85 13.83 3.19
CA ARG A 306 -7.61 14.96 3.78
C ARG A 306 -8.32 14.56 5.07
N ASP A 307 -8.93 13.38 5.08
CA ASP A 307 -9.59 12.85 6.27
C ASP A 307 -8.53 12.42 7.32
N ILE A 308 -7.42 11.82 6.89
CA ILE A 308 -6.30 11.42 7.77
C ILE A 308 -5.70 12.62 8.51
N ILE A 309 -5.38 13.72 7.79
CA ILE A 309 -4.83 14.95 8.40
C ILE A 309 -5.83 15.55 9.39
N LYS A 310 -7.12 15.56 9.04
CA LYS A 310 -8.17 16.19 9.84
C LYS A 310 -8.58 15.39 11.08
N CYS A 311 -8.55 14.06 11.00
CA CYS A 311 -9.15 13.18 12.01
C CYS A 311 -8.14 12.27 12.73
N ASP A 312 -7.17 11.72 12.01
CA ASP A 312 -6.30 10.65 12.52
C ASP A 312 -5.00 11.23 13.10
N LEU A 313 -4.42 12.25 12.45
CA LEU A 313 -3.23 12.93 12.95
C LEU A 313 -3.40 13.59 14.33
N PRO A 314 -4.53 14.23 14.68
CA PRO A 314 -4.75 14.73 16.05
C PRO A 314 -4.77 13.60 17.11
N ILE A 315 -5.24 12.41 16.75
CA ILE A 315 -5.25 11.23 17.64
C ILE A 315 -3.82 10.72 17.84
N MET A 316 -3.03 10.66 16.76
CA MET A 316 -1.61 10.32 16.82
C MET A 316 -0.82 11.34 17.65
N LEU A 317 -0.97 12.64 17.41
CA LEU A 317 -0.29 13.70 18.17
C LEU A 317 -0.61 13.61 19.66
N HIS A 318 -1.90 13.50 20.02
CA HIS A 318 -2.30 13.37 21.42
C HIS A 318 -1.66 12.15 22.11
N PHE A 319 -1.48 11.03 21.39
CA PHE A 319 -0.76 9.87 21.90
C PHE A 319 0.74 10.17 22.08
N PHE A 320 1.43 10.60 21.03
CA PHE A 320 2.89 10.79 21.03
C PHE A 320 3.33 11.80 22.09
N SER A 321 2.69 12.99 22.16
CA SER A 321 2.98 14.01 23.18
C SER A 321 2.69 13.57 24.63
N ASN A 322 1.95 12.48 24.84
CA ASN A 322 1.65 11.91 26.17
C ASN A 322 2.44 10.63 26.50
N ILE A 323 3.33 10.15 25.63
CA ILE A 323 4.15 8.95 25.93
C ILE A 323 4.97 9.11 27.21
N SER A 324 5.51 10.31 27.44
CA SER A 324 6.36 10.65 28.60
C SER A 324 5.58 11.13 29.83
N ASN A 325 4.26 10.95 29.87
CA ASN A 325 3.43 11.41 30.99
C ASN A 325 3.73 10.59 32.27
N PRO A 326 3.95 11.22 33.44
CA PRO A 326 4.26 10.51 34.69
C PRO A 326 3.12 9.61 35.22
N SER A 327 1.93 9.68 34.63
CA SER A 327 0.81 8.76 34.90
C SER A 327 0.83 7.49 34.03
N GLY A 328 1.79 7.39 33.10
CA GLY A 328 1.82 6.44 32.00
C GLY A 328 1.18 7.01 30.72
N PRO A 329 1.44 6.39 29.55
CA PRO A 329 0.91 6.85 28.27
C PRO A 329 -0.61 6.75 28.19
N SER A 330 -1.24 7.73 27.53
CA SER A 330 -2.65 7.64 27.10
C SER A 330 -2.84 6.48 26.11
N ARG A 331 -4.02 5.86 26.08
CA ARG A 331 -4.39 4.95 24.99
C ARG A 331 -4.74 5.76 23.73
N MET A 332 -4.12 5.41 22.61
CA MET A 332 -4.47 5.92 21.28
C MET A 332 -5.86 5.40 20.88
N GLY A 333 -6.70 6.28 20.32
CA GLY A 333 -7.97 5.89 19.71
C GLY A 333 -7.77 5.08 18.42
N ASP A 334 -8.85 4.52 17.86
CA ASP A 334 -8.78 3.98 16.49
C ASP A 334 -8.52 5.11 15.49
N LEU A 335 -7.89 4.79 14.36
CA LEU A 335 -7.52 5.75 13.32
C LEU A 335 -8.51 5.59 12.15
N PRO A 336 -9.62 6.37 12.11
CA PRO A 336 -10.81 6.04 11.34
C PRO A 336 -10.63 6.13 9.82
N ASN A 337 -9.52 6.67 9.32
CA ASN A 337 -9.23 6.80 7.89
C ASN A 337 -7.98 5.98 7.49
N LEU A 338 -6.95 5.94 8.33
CA LEU A 338 -5.81 5.04 8.13
C LEU A 338 -6.26 3.58 8.17
N ARG A 339 -7.19 3.18 9.05
CA ARG A 339 -7.69 1.79 9.12
C ARG A 339 -8.40 1.34 7.84
N PRO A 340 -9.46 2.00 7.33
CA PRO A 340 -10.10 1.57 6.08
C PRO A 340 -9.17 1.59 4.87
N LEU A 341 -8.29 2.59 4.76
CA LEU A 341 -7.29 2.67 3.68
C LEU A 341 -6.33 1.47 3.74
N LEU A 342 -5.79 1.19 4.93
CA LEU A 342 -4.88 0.08 5.18
C LEU A 342 -5.52 -1.28 4.90
N TRP A 343 -6.69 -1.57 5.49
CA TRP A 343 -7.35 -2.85 5.25
C TRP A 343 -7.76 -3.03 3.77
N ASN A 344 -8.25 -1.97 3.11
CA ASN A 344 -8.58 -2.03 1.68
C ASN A 344 -7.36 -2.35 0.81
N HIS A 345 -6.27 -1.59 0.95
CA HIS A 345 -5.04 -1.82 0.20
C HIS A 345 -4.45 -3.21 0.48
N LYS A 346 -4.50 -3.66 1.74
CA LYS A 346 -3.97 -4.96 2.16
C LYS A 346 -4.78 -6.14 1.61
N GLN A 347 -6.10 -6.03 1.51
CA GLN A 347 -6.92 -7.06 0.83
C GLN A 347 -6.65 -7.08 -0.67
N ILE A 348 -6.60 -5.91 -1.31
CA ILE A 348 -6.23 -5.78 -2.73
C ILE A 348 -4.89 -6.47 -3.01
N PHE A 349 -3.85 -6.16 -2.21
CA PHE A 349 -2.51 -6.75 -2.32
C PHE A 349 -2.50 -8.27 -2.10
N ASN A 350 -3.11 -8.76 -1.03
CA ASN A 350 -3.13 -10.19 -0.72
C ASN A 350 -3.88 -10.99 -1.80
N LEU A 351 -4.99 -10.48 -2.34
CA LEU A 351 -5.73 -11.12 -3.42
C LEU A 351 -4.89 -11.22 -4.71
N THR A 352 -4.15 -10.17 -5.09
CA THR A 352 -3.20 -10.21 -6.23
C THR A 352 -2.03 -11.18 -5.99
N ARG A 353 -1.52 -11.27 -4.74
CA ARG A 353 -0.52 -12.30 -4.38
C ARG A 353 -1.09 -13.71 -4.51
N LEU A 354 -2.33 -13.94 -4.08
CA LEU A 354 -2.99 -15.24 -4.17
C LEU A 354 -3.22 -15.68 -5.63
N THR A 355 -3.66 -14.80 -6.53
CA THR A 355 -3.78 -15.13 -7.97
C THR A 355 -2.44 -15.44 -8.65
N SER A 356 -1.33 -15.08 -8.01
CA SER A 356 0.04 -15.32 -8.51
C SER A 356 0.67 -16.59 -7.91
N ILE A 357 0.51 -16.78 -6.58
CA ILE A 357 1.07 -17.90 -5.83
C ILE A 357 0.30 -19.18 -6.12
N LEU A 358 -1.01 -19.13 -6.37
CA LEU A 358 -1.78 -20.30 -6.76
C LEU A 358 -1.57 -20.64 -8.24
N PRO A 359 -1.40 -21.92 -8.62
CA PRO A 359 -1.24 -22.33 -10.02
C PRO A 359 -2.51 -22.10 -10.84
N THR A 360 -2.38 -22.23 -12.16
CA THR A 360 -3.49 -22.12 -13.12
C THR A 360 -3.24 -23.05 -14.30
N ASP A 361 -4.30 -23.72 -14.77
CA ASP A 361 -4.25 -24.67 -15.89
C ASP A 361 -4.22 -23.96 -17.26
N ARG A 362 -4.14 -22.62 -17.29
CA ARG A 362 -4.30 -21.80 -18.50
C ARG A 362 -3.32 -20.63 -18.58
N LYS A 363 -2.78 -20.40 -19.78
CA LYS A 363 -1.93 -19.24 -20.11
C LYS A 363 -2.74 -17.96 -20.32
N PRO A 364 -2.26 -16.79 -19.88
CA PRO A 364 -2.88 -15.51 -20.18
C PRO A 364 -2.51 -14.99 -21.59
N MET A 365 -3.49 -14.75 -22.47
CA MET A 365 -3.19 -14.35 -23.86
C MET A 365 -2.57 -12.94 -24.01
N SER A 366 -2.81 -12.02 -23.07
CA SER A 366 -2.45 -10.59 -23.24
C SER A 366 -1.08 -10.18 -22.70
N ILE A 367 -0.33 -11.08 -22.06
CA ILE A 367 1.09 -10.83 -21.75
C ILE A 367 1.96 -10.95 -23.03
N ILE A 368 1.41 -11.54 -24.09
CA ILE A 368 2.16 -11.88 -25.32
C ILE A 368 2.40 -10.67 -26.23
N ARG A 369 1.70 -9.54 -26.06
CA ARG A 369 1.90 -8.32 -26.88
C ARG A 369 1.67 -7.01 -26.12
N ASP A 370 2.76 -6.29 -25.91
CA ASP A 370 2.85 -4.91 -26.44
C ASP A 370 4.31 -4.67 -26.90
N ASP A 371 4.51 -4.10 -28.08
CA ASP A 371 5.71 -4.36 -28.88
C ASP A 371 6.88 -3.39 -28.61
N LYS A 372 7.70 -3.66 -27.58
CA LYS A 372 9.15 -3.33 -27.51
C LYS A 372 9.90 -4.11 -26.41
N GLN A 373 11.20 -4.25 -26.60
CA GLN A 373 12.11 -5.04 -25.77
C GLN A 373 12.26 -4.44 -24.35
N ASP A 374 11.81 -5.16 -23.32
CA ASP A 374 12.57 -5.46 -22.08
C ASP A 374 11.77 -6.29 -21.04
N TYR A 375 11.15 -7.37 -21.51
CA TYR A 375 10.41 -8.36 -20.68
C TYR A 375 11.29 -9.13 -19.66
N ILE A 376 12.61 -8.92 -19.68
CA ILE A 376 13.59 -9.47 -18.73
C ILE A 376 13.41 -8.84 -17.32
N SER A 377 12.67 -7.73 -17.22
CA SER A 377 12.33 -7.03 -15.97
C SER A 377 11.19 -7.67 -15.15
N LEU A 378 10.56 -8.76 -15.62
CA LEU A 378 9.36 -9.34 -15.01
C LEU A 378 9.54 -9.78 -13.55
N THR A 379 8.48 -9.55 -12.78
CA THR A 379 8.34 -9.87 -11.37
C THR A 379 8.29 -11.38 -11.12
N PRO A 380 8.84 -11.91 -10.01
CA PRO A 380 8.69 -13.33 -9.64
C PRO A 380 7.22 -13.79 -9.68
N TYR A 381 6.29 -13.00 -9.15
CA TYR A 381 4.86 -13.30 -9.18
C TYR A 381 4.27 -13.31 -10.61
N ALA A 382 4.72 -12.42 -11.50
CA ALA A 382 4.31 -12.41 -12.90
C ALA A 382 4.91 -13.60 -13.69
N GLN A 383 6.13 -14.02 -13.36
CA GLN A 383 6.74 -15.23 -13.93
C GLN A 383 6.02 -16.51 -13.47
N LEU A 384 5.60 -16.60 -12.18
CA LEU A 384 4.80 -17.73 -11.67
C LEU A 384 3.45 -17.94 -12.39
N ILE A 385 2.87 -16.88 -12.94
CA ILE A 385 1.63 -16.90 -13.75
C ILE A 385 1.90 -17.37 -15.19
N LEU A 386 3.13 -17.21 -15.68
CA LEU A 386 3.55 -17.64 -17.03
C LEU A 386 4.06 -19.09 -17.08
N LEU A 387 4.34 -19.70 -15.93
CA LEU A 387 4.72 -21.12 -15.86
C LEU A 387 3.61 -22.02 -16.43
N ASN A 388 4.01 -23.03 -17.19
CA ASN A 388 3.14 -24.14 -17.55
C ASN A 388 2.90 -25.03 -16.31
N LYS A 389 1.93 -25.94 -16.37
CA LYS A 389 1.98 -27.13 -15.50
C LYS A 389 3.22 -27.96 -15.89
N PRO A 390 4.20 -28.17 -14.99
CA PRO A 390 5.41 -28.93 -15.30
C PRO A 390 5.14 -30.44 -15.15
N ASP A 391 6.01 -31.27 -15.75
CA ASP A 391 6.03 -32.69 -15.42
C ASP A 391 6.82 -32.91 -14.13
N PHE A 392 6.09 -33.00 -13.01
CA PHE A 392 6.64 -33.24 -11.68
C PHE A 392 7.42 -34.56 -11.56
N SER A 393 7.29 -35.48 -12.53
CA SER A 393 8.04 -36.75 -12.53
C SER A 393 9.55 -36.54 -12.70
N PHE A 394 9.95 -35.54 -13.50
CA PHE A 394 11.34 -35.36 -13.93
C PHE A 394 12.08 -34.17 -13.29
N SER A 395 11.35 -33.13 -12.86
CA SER A 395 11.97 -31.95 -12.23
C SER A 395 11.75 -31.94 -10.71
N LEU A 396 12.85 -32.00 -9.95
CA LEU A 396 12.83 -31.75 -8.51
C LEU A 396 12.57 -30.27 -8.24
N LYS A 397 13.21 -29.38 -9.01
CA LYS A 397 13.04 -27.92 -8.95
C LYS A 397 11.56 -27.51 -9.04
N SER A 398 10.79 -28.06 -9.98
CA SER A 398 9.36 -27.80 -10.10
C SER A 398 8.55 -28.31 -8.90
N ARG A 399 8.88 -29.50 -8.37
CA ARG A 399 8.20 -30.03 -7.15
C ARG A 399 8.42 -29.10 -5.96
N LEU A 400 9.67 -28.71 -5.70
CA LEU A 400 10.01 -27.79 -4.61
C LEU A 400 9.42 -26.39 -4.82
N THR A 401 9.30 -25.93 -6.06
CA THR A 401 8.62 -24.65 -6.39
C THR A 401 7.15 -24.68 -5.98
N LEU A 402 6.42 -25.77 -6.21
CA LEU A 402 5.03 -25.87 -5.77
C LEU A 402 4.90 -25.95 -4.25
N ILE A 403 5.78 -26.70 -3.59
CA ILE A 403 5.82 -26.81 -2.11
C ILE A 403 6.12 -25.44 -1.48
N ARG A 404 7.04 -24.66 -2.08
CA ARG A 404 7.30 -23.27 -1.68
C ARG A 404 6.10 -22.35 -1.89
N ARG A 405 5.34 -22.52 -2.98
CA ARG A 405 4.07 -21.78 -3.21
C ARG A 405 3.04 -22.12 -2.12
N LEU A 406 2.97 -23.38 -1.69
CA LEU A 406 2.09 -23.82 -0.58
C LEU A 406 2.54 -23.26 0.79
N GLN A 407 3.84 -23.20 1.07
CA GLN A 407 4.39 -22.55 2.28
C GLN A 407 4.01 -21.04 2.33
N LEU A 408 4.17 -20.34 1.21
CA LEU A 408 3.82 -18.91 1.09
C LEU A 408 2.30 -18.67 1.15
N LEU A 409 1.49 -19.60 0.65
CA LEU A 409 0.04 -19.57 0.80
C LEU A 409 -0.37 -19.58 2.28
N GLY A 410 0.24 -20.45 3.09
CA GLY A 410 -0.03 -20.50 4.53
C GLY A 410 0.42 -19.25 5.28
N GLU A 411 1.53 -18.61 4.91
CA GLU A 411 1.96 -17.32 5.48
C GLU A 411 0.94 -16.19 5.16
N ILE A 412 0.33 -16.18 3.97
CA ILE A 412 -0.75 -15.23 3.62
C ILE A 412 -2.03 -15.48 4.43
N PHE A 413 -2.37 -16.74 4.72
CA PHE A 413 -3.54 -17.08 5.54
C PHE A 413 -3.31 -16.95 7.06
N THR A 414 -2.52 -15.95 7.48
CA THR A 414 -2.26 -15.58 8.88
C THR A 414 -2.95 -14.26 9.29
N LYS A 415 -3.11 -14.01 10.59
CA LYS A 415 -3.61 -12.70 11.08
C LYS A 415 -2.63 -11.55 10.84
N LYS A 416 -1.32 -11.83 10.71
CA LYS A 416 -0.31 -10.87 10.23
C LYS A 416 -0.70 -10.32 8.85
N HIS A 417 -1.14 -11.19 7.94
CA HIS A 417 -1.47 -10.83 6.56
C HIS A 417 -2.92 -10.38 6.37
N LEU A 418 -3.92 -11.24 6.62
CA LEU A 418 -5.33 -10.92 6.34
C LEU A 418 -6.04 -10.12 7.44
N GLY A 419 -5.46 -10.01 8.64
CA GLY A 419 -6.05 -9.24 9.75
C GLY A 419 -7.42 -9.78 10.17
N ASP A 420 -8.39 -8.87 10.34
CA ASP A 420 -9.78 -9.21 10.71
C ASP A 420 -10.52 -9.99 9.61
N GLU A 421 -10.10 -9.86 8.35
CA GLU A 421 -10.74 -10.57 7.23
C GLU A 421 -10.44 -12.07 7.24
N LEU A 422 -9.37 -12.51 7.93
CA LEU A 422 -9.08 -13.93 8.15
C LEU A 422 -10.26 -14.63 8.84
N ASP A 423 -10.92 -13.95 9.77
CA ASP A 423 -12.05 -14.49 10.51
C ASP A 423 -13.31 -14.64 9.64
N LYS A 424 -13.36 -13.97 8.47
CA LYS A 424 -14.44 -14.06 7.48
C LYS A 424 -14.22 -15.10 6.37
N VAL A 425 -13.00 -15.63 6.21
CA VAL A 425 -12.69 -16.66 5.20
C VAL A 425 -13.50 -17.92 5.47
N THR A 426 -14.32 -18.35 4.51
CA THR A 426 -15.12 -19.60 4.58
C THR A 426 -14.64 -20.68 3.61
N TYR A 427 -14.04 -20.29 2.48
CA TYR A 427 -13.78 -21.14 1.31
C TYR A 427 -12.54 -22.06 1.42
N ILE A 428 -11.78 -21.96 2.52
CA ILE A 428 -10.66 -22.85 2.88
C ILE A 428 -10.42 -22.71 4.38
N ASN A 429 -9.88 -23.73 5.07
CA ASN A 429 -9.54 -23.60 6.49
C ASN A 429 -8.11 -23.03 6.68
N PRO A 430 -7.95 -21.79 7.21
CA PRO A 430 -6.62 -21.20 7.41
C PRO A 430 -5.73 -21.96 8.38
N LYS A 431 -6.30 -22.76 9.31
CA LYS A 431 -5.52 -23.52 10.29
C LYS A 431 -4.73 -24.65 9.64
N GLN A 432 -5.31 -25.32 8.65
CA GLN A 432 -4.63 -26.40 7.92
C GLN A 432 -3.45 -25.81 7.11
N LEU A 433 -3.71 -24.72 6.39
CA LEU A 433 -2.66 -23.95 5.71
C LEU A 433 -1.55 -23.45 6.66
N THR A 434 -1.91 -23.01 7.88
CA THR A 434 -0.95 -22.57 8.89
C THR A 434 -0.11 -23.73 9.43
N SER A 435 -0.70 -24.90 9.65
CA SER A 435 0.01 -26.11 10.10
C SER A 435 1.02 -26.57 9.05
N VAL A 436 0.59 -26.68 7.79
CA VAL A 436 1.48 -26.98 6.65
C VAL A 436 2.61 -25.96 6.53
N ARG A 437 2.33 -24.64 6.62
CA ARG A 437 3.38 -23.60 6.61
C ARG A 437 4.36 -23.77 7.78
N ASN A 438 3.88 -24.08 8.98
CA ASN A 438 4.74 -24.23 10.15
C ASN A 438 5.68 -25.43 10.02
N ALA A 439 5.19 -26.58 9.55
CA ALA A 439 6.05 -27.74 9.30
C ALA A 439 7.05 -27.51 8.15
N LEU A 440 6.65 -26.82 7.08
CA LEU A 440 7.54 -26.49 5.95
C LEU A 440 8.60 -25.42 6.29
N CYS A 441 8.34 -24.54 7.26
CA CYS A 441 9.32 -23.61 7.83
C CYS A 441 10.23 -24.30 8.86
N HIS A 442 9.62 -24.87 9.90
CA HIS A 442 10.27 -25.32 11.13
C HIS A 442 10.45 -26.85 11.13
N ILE A 443 11.16 -27.34 10.11
CA ILE A 443 11.46 -28.76 9.87
C ILE A 443 12.29 -29.37 11.02
N GLU A 444 13.05 -28.53 11.75
CA GLU A 444 13.83 -28.84 12.95
C GLU A 444 12.99 -29.01 14.24
N ASP A 445 11.68 -28.76 14.16
CA ASP A 445 10.69 -28.99 15.23
C ASP A 445 9.74 -30.17 14.87
N LEU A 446 10.04 -30.94 13.83
CA LEU A 446 9.36 -32.21 13.51
C LEU A 446 10.04 -33.41 14.19
N VAL A 447 9.25 -34.41 14.59
CA VAL A 447 9.75 -35.69 15.13
C VAL A 447 10.50 -36.51 14.07
N SER A 448 10.05 -36.44 12.82
CA SER A 448 10.80 -36.90 11.65
C SER A 448 10.42 -36.04 10.45
N TYR A 449 11.39 -35.82 9.56
CA TYR A 449 11.20 -35.07 8.32
C TYR A 449 10.69 -35.96 7.16
N SER A 450 10.42 -37.26 7.41
CA SER A 450 10.02 -38.23 6.38
C SER A 450 8.80 -37.79 5.58
N GLU A 451 7.75 -37.27 6.22
CA GLU A 451 6.53 -36.77 5.54
C GLU A 451 6.85 -35.64 4.53
N ILE A 452 7.85 -34.80 4.82
CA ILE A 452 8.30 -33.73 3.92
C ILE A 452 9.17 -34.32 2.80
N TYR A 453 10.10 -35.23 3.12
CA TYR A 453 10.92 -35.90 2.11
C TYR A 453 10.07 -36.69 1.10
N ASP A 454 9.07 -37.43 1.59
CA ASP A 454 8.15 -38.21 0.77
C ASP A 454 7.27 -37.28 -0.09
N LEU A 455 6.77 -36.17 0.45
CA LEU A 455 6.09 -35.13 -0.33
C LEU A 455 6.98 -34.59 -1.47
N GLU A 456 8.26 -34.36 -1.19
CA GLU A 456 9.21 -33.78 -2.15
C GLU A 456 9.64 -34.74 -3.26
N GLN A 457 9.54 -36.05 -3.05
CA GLN A 457 9.78 -37.05 -4.10
C GLN A 457 8.50 -37.53 -4.80
N ASN A 458 7.33 -37.44 -4.14
CA ASN A 458 6.06 -37.97 -4.66
C ASN A 458 5.40 -37.03 -5.68
N ALA A 459 5.86 -37.13 -6.93
CA ALA A 459 5.30 -36.43 -8.09
C ALA A 459 3.76 -36.57 -8.24
N SER A 460 3.18 -37.69 -7.82
CA SER A 460 1.72 -37.93 -7.89
C SER A 460 0.95 -37.11 -6.85
N LEU A 461 1.48 -37.01 -5.62
CA LEU A 461 0.92 -36.16 -4.57
C LEU A 461 1.08 -34.68 -4.92
N VAL A 462 2.27 -34.27 -5.40
CA VAL A 462 2.53 -32.90 -5.87
C VAL A 462 1.61 -32.52 -7.03
N ASN A 463 1.33 -33.44 -7.97
CA ASN A 463 0.32 -33.20 -9.01
C ASN A 463 -1.09 -33.01 -8.44
N GLN A 464 -1.53 -33.85 -7.50
CA GLN A 464 -2.86 -33.72 -6.90
C GLN A 464 -3.00 -32.40 -6.13
N LEU A 465 -1.96 -31.98 -5.40
CA LEU A 465 -1.91 -30.67 -4.74
C LEU A 465 -1.90 -29.52 -5.75
N TYR A 466 -1.26 -29.66 -6.92
CA TYR A 466 -1.36 -28.67 -8.00
C TYR A 466 -2.82 -28.49 -8.43
N ASP A 467 -3.54 -29.59 -8.65
CA ASP A 467 -4.92 -29.58 -9.14
C ASP A 467 -5.90 -28.99 -8.08
N GLU A 468 -5.69 -29.29 -6.80
CA GLU A 468 -6.41 -28.65 -5.68
C GLU A 468 -6.12 -27.14 -5.57
N LEU A 469 -4.86 -26.72 -5.71
CA LEU A 469 -4.49 -25.30 -5.66
C LEU A 469 -4.92 -24.52 -6.92
N SER A 470 -4.99 -25.18 -8.08
CA SER A 470 -5.61 -24.66 -9.32
C SER A 470 -7.12 -24.50 -9.18
N HIS A 471 -7.77 -25.30 -8.33
CA HIS A 471 -9.18 -25.09 -7.97
C HIS A 471 -9.34 -23.88 -7.02
N LEU A 472 -8.47 -23.74 -6.01
CA LEU A 472 -8.44 -22.57 -5.14
C LEU A 472 -8.19 -21.27 -5.91
N ASN A 473 -7.33 -21.27 -6.94
CA ASN A 473 -7.09 -20.10 -7.81
C ASN A 473 -8.42 -19.57 -8.41
N LYS A 474 -9.26 -20.48 -8.92
CA LYS A 474 -10.58 -20.16 -9.50
C LYS A 474 -11.55 -19.60 -8.45
N ILE A 475 -11.49 -20.09 -7.21
CA ILE A 475 -12.27 -19.56 -6.08
C ILE A 475 -11.82 -18.13 -5.73
N ILE A 476 -10.52 -17.84 -5.69
CA ILE A 476 -9.99 -16.50 -5.41
C ILE A 476 -10.50 -15.47 -6.43
N TYR A 477 -10.60 -15.81 -7.72
CA TYR A 477 -11.23 -14.92 -8.71
C TYR A 477 -12.68 -14.57 -8.39
N HIS A 478 -13.48 -15.50 -7.85
CA HIS A 478 -14.86 -15.23 -7.43
C HIS A 478 -14.90 -14.35 -6.17
N GLU A 479 -13.97 -14.54 -5.23
CA GLU A 479 -13.84 -13.69 -4.04
C GLU A 479 -13.35 -12.27 -4.39
N ILE A 480 -12.52 -12.09 -5.44
CA ILE A 480 -12.19 -10.76 -5.99
C ILE A 480 -13.44 -10.07 -6.58
N VAL A 481 -14.27 -10.80 -7.32
CA VAL A 481 -15.53 -10.26 -7.89
C VAL A 481 -16.48 -9.80 -6.76
N LYS A 482 -16.65 -10.64 -5.73
CA LYS A 482 -17.43 -10.38 -4.51
C LYS A 482 -16.85 -9.26 -3.64
N PHE A 483 -15.54 -9.09 -3.62
CA PHE A 483 -14.87 -7.95 -3.01
C PHE A 483 -15.21 -6.66 -3.78
N GLN A 484 -14.95 -6.66 -5.09
CA GLN A 484 -15.12 -5.46 -5.92
C GLN A 484 -16.58 -5.02 -6.08
N SER A 485 -17.55 -5.95 -6.00
CA SER A 485 -18.98 -5.65 -6.08
C SER A 485 -19.53 -4.84 -4.89
N GLN A 486 -18.77 -4.70 -3.81
CA GLN A 486 -19.14 -3.85 -2.66
C GLN A 486 -18.84 -2.36 -2.88
N PHE A 487 -18.12 -2.01 -3.95
CA PHE A 487 -17.69 -0.65 -4.25
C PHE A 487 -18.30 -0.12 -5.56
N PRO A 488 -18.47 1.21 -5.71
CA PRO A 488 -18.88 1.80 -6.97
C PRO A 488 -17.82 1.58 -8.07
N ARG A 489 -18.20 1.81 -9.33
CA ARG A 489 -17.25 1.75 -10.46
C ARG A 489 -16.13 2.76 -10.27
N TRP A 490 -14.89 2.33 -10.50
CA TRP A 490 -13.73 3.20 -10.58
C TRP A 490 -13.84 4.16 -11.77
N SER A 491 -13.29 5.37 -11.62
CA SER A 491 -13.26 6.40 -12.66
C SER A 491 -11.93 6.40 -13.40
N ASP A 492 -11.93 6.88 -14.64
CA ASP A 492 -10.72 7.24 -15.39
C ASP A 492 -9.94 8.36 -14.67
N THR A 493 -8.80 8.00 -14.07
CA THR A 493 -7.94 8.92 -13.31
C THR A 493 -6.85 9.59 -14.16
N HIS A 494 -6.71 9.25 -15.44
CA HIS A 494 -5.70 9.85 -16.34
C HIS A 494 -6.06 11.28 -16.78
N LYS A 495 -7.09 11.88 -16.18
CA LYS A 495 -7.58 13.25 -16.38
C LYS A 495 -7.19 14.15 -15.20
N ALA A 496 -7.43 15.45 -15.34
CA ALA A 496 -7.19 16.42 -14.28
C ALA A 496 -7.92 16.06 -12.97
N TYR A 497 -7.33 16.43 -11.82
CA TYR A 497 -7.80 16.03 -10.48
C TYR A 497 -9.29 16.36 -10.25
N SER A 498 -9.74 17.53 -10.71
CA SER A 498 -11.14 17.99 -10.70
C SER A 498 -12.13 17.02 -11.36
N THR A 499 -11.68 16.17 -12.29
CA THR A 499 -12.54 15.24 -13.02
C THR A 499 -12.78 13.92 -12.26
N TRP A 500 -11.75 13.36 -11.61
CA TRP A 500 -11.84 12.05 -10.93
C TRP A 500 -11.98 12.12 -9.40
N SER A 501 -11.58 13.22 -8.78
CA SER A 501 -11.62 13.37 -7.30
C SER A 501 -13.02 13.16 -6.71
N GLY A 502 -14.08 13.62 -7.39
CA GLY A 502 -15.47 13.37 -7.00
C GLY A 502 -15.83 11.87 -6.98
N PRO A 503 -15.76 11.17 -8.12
CA PRO A 503 -15.96 9.72 -8.19
C PRO A 503 -15.09 8.90 -7.22
N VAL A 504 -13.79 9.21 -7.10
CA VAL A 504 -12.90 8.51 -6.15
C VAL A 504 -13.27 8.83 -4.69
N SER A 505 -13.84 10.00 -4.39
CA SER A 505 -14.41 10.29 -3.06
C SER A 505 -15.65 9.45 -2.73
N ILE A 506 -16.48 9.12 -3.74
CA ILE A 506 -17.61 8.19 -3.55
C ILE A 506 -17.08 6.77 -3.30
N TYR A 507 -16.05 6.34 -4.02
CA TYR A 507 -15.35 5.07 -3.78
C TYR A 507 -14.74 5.02 -2.37
N TRP A 508 -14.03 6.08 -1.96
CA TRP A 508 -13.42 6.20 -0.64
C TRP A 508 -14.44 6.13 0.50
N ASN A 509 -15.60 6.78 0.34
CA ASN A 509 -16.68 6.66 1.32
C ASN A 509 -17.23 5.24 1.39
N ALA A 510 -17.41 4.53 0.27
CA ALA A 510 -17.79 3.11 0.29
C ALA A 510 -16.74 2.22 0.99
N VAL A 511 -15.45 2.50 0.80
CA VAL A 511 -14.35 1.84 1.53
C VAL A 511 -14.45 2.07 3.05
N LYS A 512 -14.72 3.31 3.48
CA LYS A 512 -14.93 3.63 4.91
C LYS A 512 -16.16 2.95 5.51
N GLU A 513 -17.24 2.77 4.74
CA GLU A 513 -18.42 2.01 5.19
C GLU A 513 -18.12 0.51 5.35
N VAL A 514 -17.49 -0.12 4.34
CA VAL A 514 -17.17 -1.57 4.35
C VAL A 514 -16.22 -1.95 5.51
N TYR A 515 -15.31 -1.06 5.90
CA TYR A 515 -14.37 -1.28 7.01
C TYR A 515 -14.72 -0.54 8.30
N ARG A 516 -15.94 0.00 8.45
CA ARG A 516 -16.41 0.52 9.75
C ARG A 516 -16.55 -0.63 10.74
N GLN A 517 -16.00 -0.46 11.95
CA GLN A 517 -16.05 -1.51 12.99
C GLN A 517 -17.49 -1.96 13.30
N ASN A 518 -17.67 -3.28 13.44
CA ASN A 518 -18.83 -3.91 14.11
C ASN A 518 -18.43 -5.18 14.90
N ASN A 519 -17.13 -5.33 15.22
CA ASN A 519 -16.55 -6.57 15.76
C ASN A 519 -16.30 -6.57 17.29
N THR A 520 -16.69 -5.51 17.98
CA THR A 520 -16.55 -5.34 19.45
C THR A 520 -17.87 -4.90 20.05
N PHE A 521 -18.12 -5.28 21.32
CA PHE A 521 -19.27 -4.75 22.06
C PHE A 521 -18.94 -3.31 22.51
N ASP A 522 -19.72 -2.33 22.07
CA ASP A 522 -19.51 -0.94 22.46
C ASP A 522 -19.91 -0.73 23.94
N HIS A 523 -18.91 -0.76 24.81
CA HIS A 523 -19.10 -0.53 26.24
C HIS A 523 -19.37 0.95 26.58
N GLU A 524 -19.08 1.90 25.70
CA GLU A 524 -19.18 3.34 25.99
C GLU A 524 -20.53 3.91 25.54
N ASN A 525 -20.99 3.54 24.34
CA ASN A 525 -22.24 4.03 23.74
C ASN A 525 -23.45 3.10 23.93
N TYR A 526 -23.33 2.05 24.75
CA TYR A 526 -24.44 1.12 25.03
C TYR A 526 -25.72 1.84 25.50
N SER A 527 -26.76 1.79 24.67
CA SER A 527 -28.11 2.27 24.96
C SER A 527 -29.08 1.07 25.00
N PRO A 528 -29.65 0.72 26.18
CA PRO A 528 -30.59 -0.40 26.27
C PRO A 528 -31.97 -0.11 25.65
N ASN A 529 -32.25 1.15 25.29
CA ASN A 529 -33.49 1.61 24.64
C ASN A 529 -34.78 1.14 25.35
N THR A 530 -34.72 1.09 26.68
CA THR A 530 -35.83 0.73 27.57
C THR A 530 -35.70 1.41 28.92
N ASN A 531 -36.84 1.60 29.61
CA ASN A 531 -36.91 2.27 30.89
C ASN A 531 -36.13 1.47 31.97
N LEU A 532 -35.15 2.13 32.59
CA LEU A 532 -34.32 1.55 33.65
C LEU A 532 -35.04 1.42 35.00
N LEU A 533 -36.16 2.13 35.16
CA LEU A 533 -37.05 2.11 36.32
C LEU A 533 -38.51 2.16 35.86
N PRO A 534 -39.46 1.74 36.71
CA PRO A 534 -40.89 2.00 36.48
C PRO A 534 -41.20 3.49 36.21
N GLU A 535 -42.20 3.76 35.38
CA GLU A 535 -42.48 5.12 34.88
C GLU A 535 -42.92 6.10 35.99
N ASP A 536 -43.60 5.61 37.03
CA ASP A 536 -43.88 6.33 38.26
C ASP A 536 -42.59 6.78 38.98
N GLN A 537 -41.55 5.95 38.98
CA GLN A 537 -40.25 6.27 39.59
C GLN A 537 -39.43 7.23 38.73
N ILE A 538 -39.52 7.12 37.40
CA ILE A 538 -38.94 8.10 36.47
C ILE A 538 -39.59 9.47 36.71
N ASN A 539 -40.92 9.53 36.73
CA ASN A 539 -41.67 10.77 37.01
C ASN A 539 -41.41 11.30 38.43
N PHE A 540 -41.22 10.43 39.42
CA PHE A 540 -40.80 10.80 40.78
C PHE A 540 -39.41 11.48 40.81
N ILE A 541 -38.45 11.04 39.99
CA ILE A 541 -37.14 11.69 39.85
C ILE A 541 -37.30 13.04 39.13
N LEU A 542 -37.95 13.06 37.96
CA LEU A 542 -38.03 14.24 37.10
C LEU A 542 -38.82 15.39 37.73
N SER A 543 -39.82 15.09 38.56
CA SER A 543 -40.58 16.08 39.36
C SER A 543 -39.79 16.70 40.53
N ARG A 544 -38.52 16.32 40.73
CA ARG A 544 -37.64 16.80 41.82
C ARG A 544 -36.36 17.46 41.32
N LEU A 545 -36.24 17.63 40.01
CA LEU A 545 -35.15 18.33 39.33
C LEU A 545 -35.66 19.68 38.80
N LYS A 546 -34.76 20.68 38.80
CA LYS A 546 -34.96 21.97 38.13
C LYS A 546 -35.03 21.75 36.61
N GLU A 547 -35.74 22.61 35.89
CA GLU A 547 -35.86 22.53 34.43
C GLU A 547 -34.53 22.84 33.72
N GLY A 548 -34.37 22.31 32.49
CA GLY A 548 -33.19 22.50 31.65
C GLY A 548 -32.47 21.20 31.25
N ASP A 549 -31.43 21.34 30.44
CA ASP A 549 -30.73 20.26 29.69
C ASP A 549 -30.36 19.04 30.54
N ILE A 550 -30.02 19.26 31.82
CA ILE A 550 -29.59 18.20 32.74
C ILE A 550 -30.76 17.32 33.16
N LYS A 551 -31.98 17.86 33.28
CA LYS A 551 -33.21 17.09 33.51
C LYS A 551 -33.59 16.28 32.27
N GLU A 552 -33.41 16.83 31.08
CA GLU A 552 -33.59 16.08 29.81
C GLU A 552 -32.56 14.95 29.67
N LYS A 553 -31.27 15.23 29.93
CA LYS A 553 -30.21 14.22 29.95
C LYS A 553 -30.50 13.10 30.98
N ILE A 554 -30.99 13.44 32.17
CA ILE A 554 -31.41 12.44 33.17
C ILE A 554 -32.65 11.65 32.70
N CYS A 555 -33.61 12.29 32.04
CA CYS A 555 -34.75 11.61 31.41
C CYS A 555 -34.28 10.60 30.36
N HIS A 556 -33.38 11.00 29.45
CA HIS A 556 -32.84 10.15 28.38
C HIS A 556 -32.02 8.98 28.94
N MET A 557 -31.22 9.21 30.00
CA MET A 557 -30.53 8.13 30.72
C MET A 557 -31.52 7.16 31.37
N LEU A 558 -32.56 7.66 32.06
CA LEU A 558 -33.58 6.84 32.72
C LEU A 558 -34.45 6.02 31.74
N LYS A 559 -34.69 6.55 30.54
CA LYS A 559 -35.36 5.85 29.43
C LYS A 559 -34.41 4.95 28.60
N GLY A 560 -33.13 4.87 28.97
CA GLY A 560 -32.14 4.03 28.29
C GLY A 560 -31.77 4.46 26.87
N VAL A 561 -32.12 5.69 26.47
CA VAL A 561 -31.88 6.25 25.13
C VAL A 561 -30.42 6.64 24.95
N ILE A 562 -29.73 7.01 26.04
CA ILE A 562 -28.29 7.33 26.06
C ILE A 562 -27.59 6.55 27.18
N PRO A 563 -26.25 6.36 27.10
CA PRO A 563 -25.48 5.65 28.13
C PRO A 563 -25.65 6.27 29.52
N PHE A 564 -25.87 5.44 30.55
CA PHE A 564 -26.10 5.94 31.90
C PHE A 564 -24.78 6.38 32.55
N GLN A 565 -24.55 7.70 32.57
CA GLN A 565 -23.41 8.31 33.24
C GLN A 565 -23.67 8.44 34.75
N LYS A 566 -22.69 8.07 35.57
CA LYS A 566 -22.76 8.18 37.03
C LYS A 566 -22.60 9.65 37.46
N THR A 567 -23.71 10.30 37.81
CA THR A 567 -23.73 11.67 38.36
C THR A 567 -22.91 11.79 39.65
N ASP A 568 -22.14 12.87 39.83
CA ASP A 568 -21.53 13.15 41.13
C ASP A 568 -22.55 13.68 42.15
N ASN A 569 -22.28 13.44 43.43
CA ASN A 569 -23.09 13.91 44.55
C ASN A 569 -23.07 15.43 44.71
N LYS A 570 -21.94 16.10 44.40
CA LYS A 570 -21.84 17.57 44.50
C LYS A 570 -22.68 18.21 43.40
N GLU A 571 -22.46 17.79 42.16
CA GLU A 571 -23.21 18.24 40.97
C GLU A 571 -24.71 18.01 41.13
N LEU A 572 -25.14 16.79 41.47
CA LEU A 572 -26.56 16.44 41.64
C LEU A 572 -27.29 17.34 42.66
N SER A 573 -26.56 17.88 43.65
CA SER A 573 -27.14 18.77 44.66
C SER A 573 -27.48 20.17 44.14
N LEU A 574 -26.91 20.60 43.01
CA LEU A 574 -27.20 21.90 42.38
C LEU A 574 -28.52 21.89 41.58
N PHE A 575 -28.81 20.75 40.95
CA PHE A 575 -29.91 20.60 39.97
C PHE A 575 -31.21 20.07 40.57
N ILE A 576 -31.24 19.76 41.86
CA ILE A 576 -32.43 19.37 42.61
C ILE A 576 -33.20 20.63 43.07
N ILE A 577 -34.53 20.54 43.13
CA ILE A 577 -35.40 21.63 43.60
C ILE A 577 -35.09 21.92 45.09
N ASP A 578 -35.00 23.21 45.42
CA ASP A 578 -34.52 23.66 46.72
C ASP A 578 -35.41 23.17 47.88
N GLY A 579 -34.78 22.80 48.99
CA GLY A 579 -35.44 22.12 50.12
C GLY A 579 -35.56 20.59 49.99
N ILE A 580 -35.39 20.01 48.80
CA ILE A 580 -35.41 18.53 48.63
C ILE A 580 -34.03 17.93 48.98
N LYS A 581 -34.03 16.96 49.89
CA LYS A 581 -32.79 16.22 50.27
C LYS A 581 -32.28 15.40 49.07
N ALA A 582 -31.05 15.67 48.61
CA ALA A 582 -30.43 15.02 47.45
C ALA A 582 -30.43 13.46 47.51
N ALA A 583 -30.39 12.88 48.71
CA ALA A 583 -30.49 11.44 48.92
C ALA A 583 -31.79 10.80 48.36
N THR A 584 -32.88 11.58 48.26
CA THR A 584 -34.19 11.16 47.76
C THR A 584 -34.16 10.87 46.26
N VAL A 585 -33.39 11.62 45.48
CA VAL A 585 -33.20 11.40 44.03
C VAL A 585 -32.03 10.44 43.78
N ARG A 586 -30.95 10.53 44.58
CA ARG A 586 -29.77 9.67 44.45
C ARG A 586 -30.06 8.17 44.59
N LYS A 587 -30.93 7.76 45.52
CA LYS A 587 -31.26 6.34 45.73
C LYS A 587 -31.91 5.70 44.48
N PRO A 588 -32.97 6.28 43.87
CA PRO A 588 -33.48 5.87 42.56
C PRO A 588 -32.41 5.87 41.45
N LEU A 589 -31.59 6.92 41.31
CA LEU A 589 -30.54 6.96 40.28
C LEU A 589 -29.49 5.82 40.46
N GLN A 590 -29.19 5.42 41.70
CA GLN A 590 -28.33 4.26 41.97
C GLN A 590 -28.99 2.93 41.60
N ALA A 591 -30.32 2.82 41.72
CA ALA A 591 -31.07 1.66 41.24
C ALA A 591 -31.11 1.62 39.70
N ALA A 592 -31.32 2.76 39.03
CA ALA A 592 -31.24 2.86 37.57
C ALA A 592 -29.86 2.48 37.03
N LEU A 593 -28.78 2.97 37.65
CA LEU A 593 -27.40 2.59 37.31
C LEU A 593 -27.15 1.08 37.51
N LYS A 594 -27.72 0.47 38.56
CA LYS A 594 -27.63 -0.99 38.77
C LYS A 594 -28.33 -1.75 37.64
N ASN A 595 -29.56 -1.35 37.29
CA ASN A 595 -30.35 -1.98 36.24
C ASN A 595 -29.68 -1.82 34.86
N TYR A 596 -29.16 -0.63 34.54
CA TYR A 596 -28.34 -0.38 33.35
C TYR A 596 -27.13 -1.32 33.25
N ASN A 597 -26.37 -1.47 34.34
CA ASN A 597 -25.21 -2.38 34.36
C ASN A 597 -25.62 -3.86 34.23
N GLN A 598 -26.80 -4.26 34.70
CA GLN A 598 -27.34 -5.60 34.48
C GLN A 598 -27.75 -5.82 33.02
N LEU A 599 -28.46 -4.86 32.40
CA LEU A 599 -28.84 -4.91 30.98
C LEU A 599 -27.61 -4.92 30.08
N LYS A 600 -26.64 -4.03 30.32
CA LYS A 600 -25.36 -3.99 29.61
C LYS A 600 -24.62 -5.33 29.65
N LYS A 601 -24.50 -5.94 30.83
CA LYS A 601 -23.85 -7.26 30.99
C LYS A 601 -24.66 -8.39 30.33
N ALA A 602 -25.99 -8.31 30.30
CA ALA A 602 -26.83 -9.28 29.60
C ALA A 602 -26.68 -9.16 28.07
N ALA A 603 -26.62 -7.94 27.54
CA ALA A 603 -26.38 -7.68 26.12
C ALA A 603 -24.97 -8.09 25.68
N GLU A 604 -23.95 -7.81 26.49
CA GLU A 604 -22.56 -8.25 26.30
C GLU A 604 -22.48 -9.78 26.22
N ALA A 605 -23.17 -10.49 27.13
CA ALA A 605 -23.24 -11.96 27.13
C ALA A 605 -24.03 -12.52 25.93
N ALA A 606 -25.09 -11.85 25.49
CA ALA A 606 -25.87 -12.24 24.31
C ALA A 606 -25.05 -12.06 23.02
N TRP A 607 -24.38 -10.92 22.86
CA TRP A 607 -23.46 -10.62 21.76
C TRP A 607 -22.30 -11.61 21.69
N ALA A 608 -21.69 -11.93 22.84
CA ALA A 608 -20.61 -12.92 22.92
C ALA A 608 -21.10 -14.35 22.55
N LYS A 609 -22.34 -14.69 22.90
CA LYS A 609 -22.97 -15.95 22.48
C LYS A 609 -23.22 -15.99 20.97
N GLU A 610 -23.86 -14.96 20.42
CA GLU A 610 -24.18 -14.85 18.99
C GLU A 610 -22.91 -14.92 18.11
N ASN A 611 -21.86 -14.18 18.50
CA ASN A 611 -20.59 -14.24 17.78
C ASN A 611 -19.91 -15.60 17.90
N LYS A 612 -20.00 -16.28 19.06
CA LYS A 612 -19.52 -17.67 19.18
C LYS A 612 -20.27 -18.61 18.23
N GLU A 613 -21.59 -18.45 18.09
CA GLU A 613 -22.40 -19.25 17.17
C GLU A 613 -22.00 -18.98 15.69
N LYS A 614 -21.74 -17.73 15.31
CA LYS A 614 -21.17 -17.36 13.99
C LYS A 614 -19.80 -18.01 13.74
N TYR A 615 -18.87 -17.93 14.70
CA TYR A 615 -17.55 -18.56 14.59
C TYR A 615 -17.64 -20.08 14.45
N CYS A 616 -18.56 -20.74 15.15
CA CYS A 616 -18.79 -22.17 15.00
C CYS A 616 -19.31 -22.55 13.60
N GLU A 617 -20.20 -21.77 13.01
CA GLU A 617 -20.70 -22.03 11.65
C GLU A 617 -19.64 -21.77 10.57
N ILE A 618 -18.86 -20.70 10.71
CA ILE A 618 -17.71 -20.42 9.82
C ILE A 618 -16.70 -21.58 9.85
N GLU A 619 -16.39 -22.11 11.04
CA GLU A 619 -15.52 -23.28 11.17
C GLU A 619 -16.14 -24.57 10.61
N ARG A 620 -17.46 -24.73 10.70
CA ARG A 620 -18.18 -25.86 10.08
C ARG A 620 -18.08 -25.81 8.55
N LEU A 621 -18.27 -24.62 7.95
CA LEU A 621 -18.13 -24.40 6.52
C LEU A 621 -16.69 -24.70 6.07
N ARG A 622 -15.68 -24.10 6.71
CA ARG A 622 -14.26 -24.34 6.43
C ARG A 622 -13.90 -25.83 6.37
N ASN A 623 -14.40 -26.62 7.32
CA ASN A 623 -14.11 -28.05 7.37
C ASN A 623 -14.85 -28.83 6.27
N ALA A 624 -16.07 -28.44 5.91
CA ALA A 624 -16.79 -29.01 4.76
C ALA A 624 -16.07 -28.73 3.43
N GLU A 625 -15.56 -27.51 3.24
CA GLU A 625 -14.74 -27.15 2.07
C GLU A 625 -13.47 -27.99 2.00
N MET A 626 -12.71 -28.11 3.10
CA MET A 626 -11.51 -28.97 3.15
C MET A 626 -11.81 -30.43 2.76
N HIS A 627 -12.90 -31.02 3.29
CA HIS A 627 -13.28 -32.40 2.96
C HIS A 627 -13.80 -32.60 1.53
N THR A 628 -14.36 -31.56 0.90
CA THR A 628 -15.03 -31.66 -0.41
C THR A 628 -14.11 -31.26 -1.56
N HIS A 629 -13.26 -30.26 -1.34
CA HIS A 629 -12.48 -29.57 -2.39
C HIS A 629 -10.97 -29.64 -2.18
N PHE A 630 -10.48 -29.97 -0.98
CA PHE A 630 -9.05 -30.00 -0.64
C PHE A 630 -8.61 -31.25 0.17
N PRO A 631 -9.03 -32.48 -0.20
CA PRO A 631 -8.78 -33.68 0.60
C PRO A 631 -7.30 -34.03 0.76
N ARG A 632 -6.43 -33.81 -0.24
CA ARG A 632 -4.99 -34.10 -0.13
C ARG A 632 -4.24 -33.05 0.67
N LEU A 633 -4.61 -31.78 0.54
CA LEU A 633 -4.11 -30.73 1.42
C LEU A 633 -4.53 -30.97 2.88
N LEU A 634 -5.73 -31.50 3.12
CA LEU A 634 -6.21 -31.86 4.45
C LEU A 634 -5.44 -33.07 5.03
N GLU A 635 -5.24 -34.13 4.24
CA GLU A 635 -4.45 -35.31 4.59
C GLU A 635 -3.01 -34.94 4.94
N LEU A 636 -2.33 -34.19 4.07
CA LEU A 636 -0.99 -33.66 4.31
C LEU A 636 -0.93 -32.82 5.59
N SER A 637 -1.90 -31.93 5.80
CA SER A 637 -1.93 -31.09 7.01
C SER A 637 -2.10 -31.91 8.28
N GLN A 638 -2.89 -32.99 8.26
CA GLN A 638 -3.11 -33.83 9.44
C GLN A 638 -1.87 -34.66 9.79
N ASN A 639 -1.15 -35.17 8.78
CA ASN A 639 0.12 -35.85 9.00
C ASN A 639 1.17 -34.91 9.60
N LEU A 640 1.34 -33.71 9.02
CA LEU A 640 2.34 -32.75 9.48
C LEU A 640 2.03 -32.21 10.90
N ASP A 641 0.76 -31.92 11.22
CA ASP A 641 0.35 -31.48 12.57
C ASP A 641 0.66 -32.54 13.64
N ALA A 642 0.57 -33.83 13.30
CA ALA A 642 0.91 -34.94 14.20
C ALA A 642 2.42 -35.09 14.46
N GLN A 643 3.27 -34.65 13.53
CA GLN A 643 4.73 -34.67 13.66
C GLN A 643 5.30 -33.41 14.33
N TYR A 644 4.58 -32.28 14.31
CA TYR A 644 5.08 -30.99 14.77
C TYR A 644 5.09 -30.85 16.30
N ARG A 645 6.27 -30.67 16.90
CA ARG A 645 6.49 -30.62 18.35
C ARG A 645 7.40 -29.47 18.78
N PRO A 646 6.99 -28.21 18.55
CA PRO A 646 7.78 -27.07 18.94
C PRO A 646 8.06 -27.02 20.44
N SER A 647 9.22 -26.48 20.80
CA SER A 647 9.65 -26.27 22.19
C SER A 647 9.84 -27.51 23.07
N GLN A 648 9.98 -28.72 22.50
CA GLN A 648 10.37 -29.92 23.26
C GLN A 648 11.91 -30.05 23.35
N HIS A 649 12.40 -30.68 24.43
CA HIS A 649 13.83 -30.94 24.59
C HIS A 649 14.30 -32.02 23.60
N THR A 650 15.07 -31.62 22.59
CA THR A 650 15.57 -32.52 21.54
C THR A 650 16.42 -33.65 22.12
N SER A 651 15.95 -34.89 21.94
CA SER A 651 16.66 -36.11 22.29
C SER A 651 17.87 -36.35 21.38
N GLN A 652 18.70 -37.34 21.71
CA GLN A 652 19.87 -37.68 20.88
C GLN A 652 19.47 -38.30 19.53
N VAL A 653 18.34 -39.02 19.49
CA VAL A 653 17.77 -39.57 18.26
C VAL A 653 17.22 -38.46 17.37
N GLU A 654 16.51 -37.48 17.93
CA GLU A 654 16.02 -36.32 17.17
C GLU A 654 17.17 -35.43 16.66
N ILE A 655 18.29 -35.31 17.39
CA ILE A 655 19.51 -34.63 16.88
C ILE A 655 20.08 -35.35 15.65
N LEU A 656 20.10 -36.69 15.66
CA LEU A 656 20.53 -37.50 14.52
C LEU A 656 19.58 -37.32 13.32
N GLU A 657 18.27 -37.28 13.55
CA GLU A 657 17.27 -37.04 12.49
C GLU A 657 17.34 -35.62 11.92
N ILE A 658 17.53 -34.59 12.74
CA ILE A 658 17.74 -33.21 12.27
C ILE A 658 19.04 -33.11 11.45
N PHE A 659 20.07 -33.90 11.79
CA PHE A 659 21.31 -33.97 11.02
C PHE A 659 21.14 -34.72 9.68
N ASN A 660 20.38 -35.82 9.67
CA ASN A 660 19.99 -36.53 8.44
C ASN A 660 19.17 -35.60 7.53
N CYS A 661 18.25 -34.82 8.12
CA CYS A 661 17.51 -33.77 7.43
C CYS A 661 18.44 -32.73 6.81
N LEU A 662 19.42 -32.18 7.56
CA LEU A 662 20.39 -31.23 7.01
C LEU A 662 21.11 -31.79 5.80
N LYS A 663 21.60 -33.04 5.85
CA LYS A 663 22.22 -33.70 4.70
C LYS A 663 21.27 -33.79 3.52
N SER A 664 20.02 -34.21 3.74
CA SER A 664 18.97 -34.21 2.70
C SER A 664 18.76 -32.83 2.07
N ARG A 665 18.65 -31.76 2.88
CA ARG A 665 18.48 -30.39 2.36
C ARG A 665 19.68 -29.94 1.52
N MET A 666 20.89 -30.22 2.00
CA MET A 666 22.14 -29.84 1.31
C MET A 666 22.29 -30.57 -0.02
N SER A 667 22.06 -31.88 -0.07
CA SER A 667 22.05 -32.66 -1.32
C SER A 667 21.02 -32.09 -2.30
N MET A 668 19.77 -31.93 -1.87
CA MET A 668 18.70 -31.42 -2.75
C MET A 668 18.98 -29.99 -3.25
N LEU A 669 19.69 -29.15 -2.49
CA LEU A 669 20.11 -27.82 -2.93
C LEU A 669 21.16 -27.92 -4.05
N ARG A 670 22.13 -28.83 -3.94
CA ARG A 670 23.10 -29.12 -5.01
C ARG A 670 22.41 -29.75 -6.23
N ASP A 671 21.49 -30.68 -6.03
CA ASP A 671 20.77 -31.38 -7.10
C ASP A 671 19.92 -30.41 -7.94
N VAL A 672 19.22 -29.46 -7.32
CA VAL A 672 18.44 -28.41 -8.01
C VAL A 672 19.31 -27.44 -8.82
N LEU A 673 20.53 -27.16 -8.35
CA LEU A 673 21.51 -26.36 -9.09
C LEU A 673 22.07 -27.15 -10.30
N ILE A 674 22.33 -28.46 -10.14
CA ILE A 674 22.73 -29.36 -11.22
C ILE A 674 21.61 -29.52 -12.26
N GLU A 675 20.36 -29.70 -11.84
CA GLU A 675 19.17 -29.74 -12.72
C GLU A 675 19.04 -28.45 -13.56
N SER A 676 19.56 -27.34 -13.04
CA SER A 676 19.58 -26.04 -13.72
C SER A 676 20.85 -25.77 -14.53
N GLY A 677 21.83 -26.69 -14.53
CA GLY A 677 23.07 -26.61 -15.32
C GLY A 677 24.31 -26.08 -14.58
N ILE A 678 24.30 -26.03 -13.24
CA ILE A 678 25.47 -25.65 -12.42
C ILE A 678 26.10 -26.93 -11.83
N ASP A 679 27.19 -27.41 -12.43
CA ASP A 679 27.92 -28.57 -11.91
C ASP A 679 29.15 -28.18 -11.06
N PHE A 680 29.06 -28.48 -9.76
CA PHE A 680 30.11 -28.24 -8.77
C PHE A 680 31.30 -29.22 -8.84
N THR A 681 31.39 -30.12 -9.84
CA THR A 681 32.63 -30.90 -10.09
C THR A 681 33.84 -30.01 -10.39
N ASN A 682 33.64 -28.81 -10.94
CA ASN A 682 34.71 -27.82 -11.15
C ASN A 682 34.35 -26.45 -10.55
N VAL A 683 34.44 -26.36 -9.22
CA VAL A 683 34.17 -25.15 -8.43
C VAL A 683 34.92 -23.91 -8.95
N SER A 684 36.10 -24.05 -9.57
CA SER A 684 36.87 -22.92 -10.12
C SER A 684 36.17 -22.14 -11.23
N SER A 685 35.14 -22.71 -11.85
CA SER A 685 34.30 -22.07 -12.88
C SER A 685 33.01 -21.44 -12.34
N ILE A 686 32.63 -21.74 -11.10
CA ILE A 686 31.40 -21.26 -10.46
C ILE A 686 31.72 -20.04 -9.60
N SER A 687 30.84 -19.05 -9.63
CA SER A 687 30.92 -17.83 -8.84
C SER A 687 29.55 -17.41 -8.33
N GLU A 688 29.53 -16.65 -7.23
CA GLU A 688 28.33 -16.00 -6.68
C GLU A 688 27.55 -15.24 -7.76
N SER A 689 28.25 -14.54 -8.66
CA SER A 689 27.66 -13.80 -9.78
C SER A 689 26.97 -14.69 -10.82
N LEU A 690 27.48 -15.91 -11.06
CA LEU A 690 26.81 -16.89 -11.91
C LEU A 690 25.51 -17.37 -11.28
N ILE A 691 25.54 -17.74 -9.99
CA ILE A 691 24.34 -18.19 -9.26
C ILE A 691 23.31 -17.06 -9.20
N ALA A 692 23.73 -15.83 -8.87
CA ALA A 692 22.85 -14.66 -8.86
C ALA A 692 22.19 -14.44 -10.23
N LYS A 693 22.97 -14.48 -11.32
CA LYS A 693 22.43 -14.39 -12.68
C LYS A 693 21.39 -15.47 -12.98
N MET A 694 21.55 -16.68 -12.45
CA MET A 694 20.60 -17.78 -12.68
C MET A 694 19.34 -17.65 -11.81
N LEU A 695 19.45 -17.31 -10.52
CA LEU A 695 18.29 -17.00 -9.67
C LEU A 695 17.48 -15.81 -10.21
N ILE A 696 18.11 -14.90 -10.95
CA ILE A 696 17.46 -13.74 -11.58
C ILE A 696 16.68 -14.09 -12.85
N ASN A 697 16.99 -15.22 -13.52
CA ASN A 697 16.38 -15.61 -14.79
C ASN A 697 15.50 -16.89 -14.72
N ASP A 698 15.51 -17.62 -13.60
CA ASP A 698 14.70 -18.82 -13.37
C ASP A 698 13.95 -18.70 -12.03
N VAL A 699 12.63 -18.46 -12.11
CA VAL A 699 11.76 -18.31 -10.93
C VAL A 699 11.52 -19.62 -10.18
N GLU A 700 11.60 -20.77 -10.85
CA GLU A 700 11.47 -22.08 -10.19
C GLU A 700 12.74 -22.37 -9.39
N LEU A 701 13.92 -22.07 -9.95
CA LEU A 701 15.19 -22.16 -9.24
C LEU A 701 15.24 -21.22 -8.04
N LEU A 702 14.81 -19.95 -8.23
CA LEU A 702 14.70 -18.98 -7.15
C LEU A 702 13.83 -19.50 -5.99
N PHE A 703 12.68 -20.10 -6.28
CA PHE A 703 11.75 -20.61 -5.27
C PHE A 703 12.26 -21.89 -4.59
N ALA A 704 12.83 -22.82 -5.35
CA ALA A 704 13.42 -24.04 -4.81
C ALA A 704 14.64 -23.75 -3.91
N CYS A 705 15.53 -22.83 -4.31
CA CYS A 705 16.62 -22.36 -3.45
C CYS A 705 16.11 -21.62 -2.21
N ALA A 706 15.13 -20.71 -2.35
CA ALA A 706 14.57 -19.98 -1.21
C ALA A 706 13.94 -20.91 -0.16
N TYR A 707 13.30 -22.00 -0.61
CA TYR A 707 12.75 -23.05 0.24
C TYR A 707 13.83 -23.80 1.02
N LEU A 708 14.79 -24.41 0.31
CA LEU A 708 15.83 -25.24 0.91
C LEU A 708 16.78 -24.42 1.79
N THR A 709 17.21 -23.23 1.34
CA THR A 709 18.06 -22.34 2.14
C THR A 709 17.35 -21.90 3.42
N GLY A 710 16.04 -21.64 3.39
CA GLY A 710 15.28 -21.32 4.61
C GLY A 710 15.36 -22.44 5.65
N GLN A 711 15.08 -23.68 5.23
CA GLN A 711 15.18 -24.87 6.08
C GLN A 711 16.60 -25.14 6.59
N ILE A 712 17.61 -25.01 5.73
CA ILE A 712 19.03 -25.16 6.13
C ILE A 712 19.39 -24.16 7.22
N VAL A 713 18.97 -22.91 7.11
CA VAL A 713 19.25 -21.86 8.10
C VAL A 713 18.60 -22.16 9.45
N GLU A 714 17.35 -22.63 9.49
CA GLU A 714 16.72 -22.98 10.78
C GLU A 714 17.33 -24.24 11.43
N ILE A 715 17.68 -25.26 10.65
CA ILE A 715 18.43 -26.42 11.17
C ILE A 715 19.79 -26.00 11.74
N VAL A 716 20.52 -25.12 11.05
CA VAL A 716 21.82 -24.61 11.55
C VAL A 716 21.61 -23.75 12.80
N ASN A 717 20.59 -22.88 12.84
CA ASN A 717 20.19 -22.10 14.00
C ASN A 717 19.88 -23.02 15.21
N LYS A 718 19.18 -24.14 14.99
CA LYS A 718 18.96 -25.19 16.01
C LYS A 718 20.29 -25.73 16.55
N PHE A 719 21.24 -26.08 15.67
CA PHE A 719 22.57 -26.56 16.08
C PHE A 719 23.44 -25.48 16.76
N VAL A 720 23.27 -24.19 16.44
CA VAL A 720 23.85 -23.09 17.21
C VAL A 720 23.24 -23.03 18.62
N SER A 721 21.91 -23.11 18.74
CA SER A 721 21.21 -23.10 20.04
C SER A 721 21.60 -24.26 20.98
N LEU A 722 22.03 -25.39 20.39
CA LEU A 722 22.51 -26.57 21.09
C LEU A 722 24.03 -26.59 21.31
N ASN A 723 24.78 -25.58 20.84
CA ASN A 723 26.24 -25.52 20.86
C ASN A 723 26.91 -26.70 20.09
N ILE A 724 26.22 -27.30 19.10
CA ILE A 724 26.70 -28.46 18.32
C ILE A 724 27.44 -28.03 17.05
N VAL A 725 27.07 -26.89 16.45
CA VAL A 725 27.54 -26.40 15.15
C VAL A 725 29.08 -26.45 14.97
N HIS A 726 29.85 -26.25 16.05
CA HIS A 726 31.31 -26.20 16.01
C HIS A 726 31.99 -27.54 15.72
N GLU A 727 31.33 -28.67 16.05
CA GLU A 727 31.82 -30.01 15.72
C GLU A 727 31.64 -30.34 14.22
N MET A 728 30.71 -29.64 13.55
CA MET A 728 30.31 -29.89 12.17
C MET A 728 30.91 -28.89 11.18
N THR A 729 30.64 -27.59 11.39
CA THR A 729 30.98 -26.48 10.48
C THR A 729 31.29 -25.22 11.30
N PRO A 730 32.47 -25.15 11.97
CA PRO A 730 32.80 -24.03 12.85
C PRO A 730 32.82 -22.65 12.14
N GLU A 731 33.07 -22.63 10.82
CA GLU A 731 33.05 -21.43 9.98
C GLU A 731 31.63 -20.87 9.72
N LEU A 732 30.59 -21.69 9.90
CA LEU A 732 29.20 -21.32 9.64
C LEU A 732 28.58 -20.61 10.86
N ALA A 733 29.03 -20.97 12.07
CA ALA A 733 28.60 -20.37 13.33
C ALA A 733 28.67 -18.83 13.38
N PRO A 734 29.78 -18.14 12.98
CA PRO A 734 29.83 -16.68 12.98
C PRO A 734 28.94 -16.01 11.91
N LYS A 735 28.47 -16.75 10.89
CA LYS A 735 27.64 -16.21 9.79
C LYS A 735 26.13 -16.27 10.09
N ILE A 736 25.71 -16.99 11.14
CA ILE A 736 24.31 -17.38 11.34
C ILE A 736 23.35 -16.20 11.52
N ASP A 737 23.79 -15.09 12.11
CA ASP A 737 22.96 -13.90 12.34
C ASP A 737 22.51 -13.24 11.02
N ASP A 738 23.40 -13.18 10.03
CA ASP A 738 23.13 -12.68 8.67
C ASP A 738 22.28 -13.66 7.87
N TYR A 739 22.51 -14.96 8.06
CA TYR A 739 21.73 -16.03 7.43
C TYR A 739 20.28 -16.03 7.96
N ILE A 740 20.08 -15.84 9.27
CA ILE A 740 18.77 -15.64 9.89
C ILE A 740 18.10 -14.36 9.37
N ALA A 741 18.86 -13.29 9.10
CA ALA A 741 18.31 -12.08 8.49
C ALA A 741 17.82 -12.32 7.05
N LEU A 742 18.56 -13.09 6.23
CA LEU A 742 18.08 -13.54 4.92
C LEU A 742 16.83 -14.42 5.04
N ARG A 743 16.87 -15.45 5.90
CA ARG A 743 15.75 -16.40 6.10
C ARG A 743 14.48 -15.69 6.54
N ASN A 744 14.58 -14.75 7.48
CA ASN A 744 13.45 -13.91 7.87
C ASN A 744 12.92 -13.05 6.71
N GLY A 745 13.77 -12.57 5.80
CA GLY A 745 13.29 -11.94 4.56
C GLY A 745 12.51 -12.92 3.68
N LEU A 746 13.06 -14.12 3.44
CA LEU A 746 12.42 -15.14 2.59
C LEU A 746 11.08 -15.62 3.17
N GLU A 747 10.96 -15.82 4.48
CA GLU A 747 9.72 -16.29 5.11
C GLU A 747 8.74 -15.17 5.46
N HIS A 748 9.26 -14.10 6.05
CA HIS A 748 8.46 -13.08 6.71
C HIS A 748 8.58 -11.75 6.00
N SER A 749 7.59 -11.57 5.12
CA SER A 749 7.14 -10.28 4.59
C SER A 749 7.30 -9.16 5.65
N ASN A 750 7.96 -8.07 5.26
CA ASN A 750 8.17 -6.88 6.09
C ASN A 750 7.28 -5.78 5.52
N PRO A 751 6.38 -5.17 6.31
CA PRO A 751 5.28 -4.36 5.78
C PRO A 751 5.71 -3.22 4.86
N ILE A 752 6.84 -2.56 5.16
CA ILE A 752 7.39 -1.48 4.33
C ILE A 752 7.95 -2.07 3.03
N TYR A 753 8.72 -3.15 3.10
CA TYR A 753 9.32 -3.79 1.92
C TYR A 753 8.35 -4.61 1.07
N ASP A 754 7.23 -5.03 1.66
CA ASP A 754 6.09 -5.65 0.97
C ASP A 754 5.33 -4.63 0.12
N SER A 755 5.11 -3.43 0.66
CA SER A 755 4.34 -2.36 -0.01
C SER A 755 5.20 -1.32 -0.74
N GLU A 756 6.52 -1.30 -0.55
CA GLU A 756 7.42 -0.71 -1.55
C GLU A 756 7.50 -1.56 -2.83
N MET A 757 7.07 -2.84 -2.80
CA MET A 757 7.10 -3.85 -3.86
C MET A 757 8.49 -4.26 -4.35
N ASP A 758 9.40 -3.29 -4.53
CA ASP A 758 10.72 -3.39 -5.18
C ASP A 758 11.55 -4.63 -4.73
N LEU A 759 11.40 -5.10 -3.48
CA LEU A 759 12.16 -6.21 -2.91
C LEU A 759 11.65 -7.63 -3.25
N TYR A 760 10.42 -7.79 -3.72
CA TYR A 760 9.87 -9.07 -4.22
C TYR A 760 9.27 -8.98 -5.62
N ILE A 761 9.24 -7.80 -6.22
CA ILE A 761 8.65 -7.54 -7.54
C ILE A 761 9.72 -7.33 -8.64
N HIS A 762 11.00 -7.33 -8.28
CA HIS A 762 12.09 -7.53 -9.24
C HIS A 762 12.91 -8.77 -8.88
N MET A 763 13.17 -9.63 -9.87
CA MET A 763 14.06 -10.80 -9.71
C MET A 763 15.46 -10.38 -9.22
N GLN A 764 15.88 -9.16 -9.58
CA GLN A 764 17.15 -8.52 -9.23
C GLN A 764 17.26 -8.02 -7.77
N SER A 765 16.28 -8.27 -6.90
CA SER A 765 16.24 -7.67 -5.56
C SER A 765 17.42 -8.08 -4.66
N LYS A 766 17.73 -7.23 -3.68
CA LYS A 766 18.83 -7.45 -2.72
C LYS A 766 18.66 -8.73 -1.89
N VAL A 767 17.42 -9.16 -1.64
CA VAL A 767 17.12 -10.45 -1.00
C VAL A 767 17.52 -11.62 -1.90
N ASN A 768 17.23 -11.54 -3.20
CA ASN A 768 17.59 -12.59 -4.16
C ASN A 768 19.10 -12.64 -4.43
N ILE A 769 19.77 -11.48 -4.47
CA ILE A 769 21.24 -11.42 -4.54
C ILE A 769 21.86 -12.06 -3.28
N LYS A 770 21.37 -11.74 -2.08
CA LYS A 770 21.86 -12.36 -0.83
C LYS A 770 21.54 -13.85 -0.73
N LEU A 771 20.43 -14.30 -1.30
CA LEU A 771 20.14 -15.73 -1.46
C LEU A 771 21.21 -16.40 -2.34
N ALA A 772 21.63 -15.78 -3.44
CA ALA A 772 22.73 -16.31 -4.26
C ALA A 772 24.07 -16.36 -3.50
N THR A 773 24.40 -15.34 -2.68
CA THR A 773 25.57 -15.36 -1.79
C THR A 773 25.55 -16.57 -0.86
N VAL A 774 24.41 -16.80 -0.18
CA VAL A 774 24.28 -17.87 0.82
C VAL A 774 24.20 -19.25 0.17
N VAL A 775 23.54 -19.39 -0.99
CA VAL A 775 23.54 -20.64 -1.78
C VAL A 775 24.94 -20.98 -2.27
N PHE A 776 25.72 -19.99 -2.73
CA PHE A 776 27.11 -20.20 -3.12
C PHE A 776 27.96 -20.68 -1.94
N ASP A 777 27.93 -19.98 -0.80
CA ASP A 777 28.74 -20.32 0.39
C ASP A 777 28.33 -21.68 0.99
N LEU A 778 27.03 -22.01 1.04
CA LEU A 778 26.56 -23.34 1.46
C LEU A 778 27.10 -24.45 0.56
N VAL A 779 26.98 -24.32 -0.76
CA VAL A 779 27.29 -25.43 -1.69
C VAL A 779 28.78 -25.51 -2.05
N ALA A 780 29.49 -24.38 -2.14
CA ALA A 780 30.91 -24.34 -2.47
C ALA A 780 31.85 -24.49 -1.26
N THR A 781 31.46 -23.97 -0.09
CA THR A 781 32.30 -24.00 1.13
C THR A 781 31.94 -25.14 2.07
N HIS A 782 30.64 -25.38 2.32
CA HIS A 782 30.21 -26.23 3.44
C HIS A 782 29.64 -27.61 3.03
N TYR A 783 29.32 -27.84 1.76
CA TYR A 783 28.69 -29.07 1.29
C TYR A 783 29.46 -30.34 1.67
N ASP A 784 30.71 -30.48 1.23
CA ASP A 784 31.47 -31.72 1.43
C ASP A 784 31.79 -31.95 2.92
N VAL A 785 31.93 -30.89 3.72
CA VAL A 785 32.10 -30.99 5.17
C VAL A 785 30.85 -31.57 5.83
N ILE A 786 29.67 -31.01 5.52
CA ILE A 786 28.39 -31.46 6.09
C ILE A 786 28.07 -32.89 5.64
N ILE A 787 28.22 -33.20 4.35
CA ILE A 787 27.88 -34.51 3.78
C ILE A 787 28.79 -35.63 4.28
N ASN A 788 30.08 -35.36 4.52
CA ASN A 788 31.02 -36.37 5.01
C ASN A 788 31.09 -36.48 6.56
N HIS A 789 30.58 -35.50 7.32
CA HIS A 789 30.60 -35.55 8.79
C HIS A 789 29.77 -36.73 9.34
N ILE A 790 30.25 -37.35 10.43
CA ILE A 790 29.62 -38.51 11.10
C ILE A 790 29.01 -38.05 12.44
N PRO A 791 27.68 -37.97 12.57
CA PRO A 791 27.00 -37.32 13.69
C PRO A 791 27.10 -38.08 15.02
N GLN A 792 27.51 -39.35 15.00
CA GLN A 792 27.73 -40.17 16.20
C GLN A 792 28.93 -39.68 17.04
N ASN A 793 29.74 -38.76 16.52
CA ASN A 793 30.91 -38.21 17.19
C ASN A 793 30.59 -37.05 18.17
N ILE A 794 29.35 -36.54 18.20
CA ILE A 794 28.96 -35.39 19.04
C ILE A 794 28.88 -35.82 20.52
N PRO A 795 29.67 -35.23 21.45
CA PRO A 795 29.69 -35.69 22.84
C PRO A 795 28.38 -35.42 23.61
N ASP A 796 27.89 -36.41 24.37
CA ASP A 796 26.67 -36.29 25.18
C ASP A 796 26.68 -35.07 26.13
N ALA A 797 27.85 -34.78 26.72
CA ALA A 797 28.03 -33.64 27.61
C ALA A 797 27.89 -32.28 26.91
N LEU A 798 28.20 -32.20 25.61
CA LEU A 798 27.99 -31.02 24.77
C LEU A 798 26.49 -30.80 24.55
N ILE A 799 25.78 -31.87 24.21
CA ILE A 799 24.32 -31.88 24.01
C ILE A 799 23.60 -31.52 25.32
N GLU A 800 24.01 -32.08 26.45
CA GLU A 800 23.41 -31.79 27.76
C GLU A 800 23.66 -30.34 28.20
N LYS A 801 24.82 -29.77 27.87
CA LYS A 801 25.13 -28.35 28.06
C LYS A 801 24.21 -27.46 27.21
N GLY A 802 24.03 -27.79 25.93
CA GLY A 802 23.09 -27.11 25.03
C GLY A 802 21.64 -27.13 25.55
N ARG A 803 21.14 -28.31 25.94
CA ARG A 803 19.81 -28.45 26.59
C ARG A 803 19.64 -27.58 27.83
N LYS A 804 20.69 -27.46 28.66
CA LYS A 804 20.67 -26.60 29.86
C LYS A 804 20.67 -25.11 29.49
N GLN A 805 21.25 -24.73 28.35
CA GLN A 805 21.24 -23.34 27.84
C GLN A 805 19.90 -22.97 27.19
N GLN A 806 19.19 -23.90 26.55
CA GLN A 806 17.84 -23.66 25.99
C GLN A 806 16.79 -23.21 27.04
N ASN A 807 17.04 -23.42 28.34
CA ASN A 807 16.13 -22.99 29.42
C ASN A 807 16.03 -21.46 29.58
N SER A 808 16.92 -20.65 28.99
CA SER A 808 16.63 -19.23 28.76
C SER A 808 15.67 -19.10 27.56
N PHE A 809 14.39 -19.41 27.81
CA PHE A 809 13.35 -19.51 26.78
C PHE A 809 13.13 -18.16 26.07
N ILE A 810 13.79 -17.96 24.93
CA ILE A 810 13.53 -16.82 24.06
C ILE A 810 12.32 -17.18 23.20
N ASP A 811 11.18 -16.54 23.45
CA ASP A 811 10.00 -16.69 22.60
C ASP A 811 10.33 -16.18 21.19
N PHE A 812 10.40 -17.07 20.20
CA PHE A 812 10.72 -16.71 18.82
C PHE A 812 9.59 -15.96 18.09
N SER A 813 8.34 -16.00 18.58
CA SER A 813 7.32 -15.04 18.12
C SER A 813 7.61 -13.61 18.60
N GLN A 814 8.50 -13.46 19.58
CA GLN A 814 9.01 -12.19 20.12
C GLN A 814 10.51 -11.96 19.86
N THR A 815 11.26 -12.83 19.17
CA THR A 815 12.71 -12.64 18.96
C THR A 815 13.04 -11.35 18.21
N LYS A 816 14.27 -10.86 18.39
CA LYS A 816 14.73 -9.54 17.94
C LYS A 816 14.69 -9.39 16.42
N TYR A 817 13.53 -8.93 15.93
CA TYR A 817 13.41 -8.38 14.58
C TYR A 817 14.28 -7.13 14.41
N MET A 818 14.67 -6.91 13.15
CA MET A 818 15.89 -6.21 12.74
C MET A 818 16.06 -4.83 13.39
N SER A 819 17.25 -4.57 13.94
CA SER A 819 17.69 -3.19 14.18
C SER A 819 17.99 -2.48 12.85
N PRO A 820 17.99 -1.14 12.80
CA PRO A 820 18.43 -0.39 11.62
C PRO A 820 19.85 -0.78 11.17
N ALA A 821 20.72 -1.15 12.12
CA ALA A 821 22.05 -1.69 11.84
C ALA A 821 22.03 -3.06 11.15
N ARG A 822 21.10 -3.97 11.47
CA ARG A 822 20.94 -5.25 10.75
C ARG A 822 20.31 -5.06 9.37
N LEU A 823 19.46 -4.04 9.18
CA LEU A 823 19.00 -3.65 7.84
C LEU A 823 20.16 -3.22 6.93
N SER A 824 21.30 -2.78 7.48
CA SER A 824 22.50 -2.50 6.70
C SER A 824 23.02 -3.74 5.94
N PHE A 825 22.86 -4.98 6.42
CA PHE A 825 23.26 -6.17 5.67
C PHE A 825 22.50 -6.31 4.33
N LEU A 826 21.20 -5.97 4.32
CA LEU A 826 20.35 -5.97 3.12
C LEU A 826 20.48 -4.68 2.30
N ARG A 827 20.84 -3.55 2.91
CA ARG A 827 20.99 -2.24 2.25
C ARG A 827 22.38 -2.03 1.62
N ASN A 828 23.46 -2.52 2.25
CA ASN A 828 24.87 -2.25 1.92
C ASN A 828 25.43 -3.01 0.70
N SER A 829 24.60 -3.41 -0.26
CA SER A 829 25.09 -3.64 -1.62
C SER A 829 25.36 -2.28 -2.27
N ALA A 830 26.50 -1.66 -1.93
CA ALA A 830 26.84 -0.27 -2.26
C ALA A 830 26.92 0.04 -3.77
N ASP A 831 26.77 -0.97 -4.62
CA ASP A 831 26.99 -0.85 -6.06
C ASP A 831 26.08 -1.77 -6.88
N GLU A 832 24.78 -1.72 -6.61
CA GLU A 832 23.71 -2.30 -7.43
C GLU A 832 23.87 -1.92 -8.91
N LYS A 833 24.33 -0.69 -9.18
CA LYS A 833 24.66 -0.21 -10.54
C LYS A 833 25.91 -0.85 -11.12
N SER A 834 27.06 -0.97 -10.44
CA SER A 834 28.22 -1.67 -11.05
C SER A 834 28.12 -3.19 -11.03
N PHE A 835 27.25 -3.79 -10.20
CA PHE A 835 26.88 -5.19 -10.33
C PHE A 835 26.14 -5.40 -11.66
N PHE A 836 25.05 -4.69 -11.92
CA PHE A 836 24.30 -4.87 -13.17
C PHE A 836 25.00 -4.31 -14.42
N ASN A 837 25.75 -3.21 -14.31
CA ASN A 837 26.58 -2.70 -15.42
C ASN A 837 27.76 -3.64 -15.78
N ARG A 838 28.16 -4.57 -14.91
CA ARG A 838 29.13 -5.63 -15.26
C ARG A 838 28.52 -6.74 -16.14
N PHE A 839 27.19 -6.81 -16.27
CA PHE A 839 26.51 -7.80 -17.10
C PHE A 839 25.94 -7.23 -18.41
N SER A 840 25.78 -5.92 -18.54
CA SER A 840 25.27 -5.27 -19.77
C SER A 840 26.32 -5.12 -20.89
N THR A 841 27.61 -5.36 -20.61
CA THR A 841 28.72 -5.13 -21.55
C THR A 841 29.12 -6.33 -22.41
N HIS A 842 28.60 -7.53 -22.16
CA HIS A 842 28.95 -8.75 -22.92
C HIS A 842 27.81 -9.29 -23.80
N ARG A 843 27.54 -8.58 -24.90
CA ARG A 843 27.03 -9.18 -26.15
C ARG A 843 27.84 -8.67 -27.35
N SER A 844 28.61 -9.58 -27.94
CA SER A 844 29.18 -9.52 -29.29
C SER A 844 29.75 -8.18 -29.77
N LYS A 845 31.05 -7.97 -29.51
CA LYS A 845 31.98 -7.41 -30.51
C LYS A 845 33.25 -8.25 -30.53
N GLU A 846 33.32 -9.16 -31.51
CA GLU A 846 34.60 -9.49 -32.11
C GLU A 846 34.82 -8.48 -33.24
N ASP A 847 36.05 -7.97 -33.30
CA ASP A 847 36.70 -7.18 -34.35
C ASP A 847 36.08 -5.86 -34.88
N SER A 848 36.87 -4.78 -35.06
CA SER A 848 38.23 -4.53 -34.54
C SER A 848 38.61 -3.04 -34.50
N GLN A 849 39.63 -2.72 -33.69
CA GLN A 849 40.55 -1.57 -33.73
C GLN A 849 40.08 -0.11 -33.53
N CYS A 850 40.73 0.54 -32.54
CA CYS A 850 41.17 1.95 -32.47
C CYS A 850 40.12 3.09 -32.38
N SER A 851 40.36 4.20 -31.65
CA SER A 851 41.38 4.51 -30.61
C SER A 851 41.11 5.89 -29.97
N VAL A 852 41.35 6.07 -28.65
CA VAL A 852 41.67 7.37 -27.96
C VAL A 852 40.53 8.43 -27.91
N SER A 853 40.28 9.22 -26.84
CA SER A 853 40.57 9.14 -25.39
C SER A 853 39.70 10.15 -24.61
N SER A 854 39.80 10.13 -23.26
CA SER A 854 39.63 11.27 -22.33
C SER A 854 38.31 12.09 -22.30
N MET A 855 37.59 11.95 -21.18
CA MET A 855 36.69 12.94 -20.56
C MET A 855 37.45 14.21 -20.07
N PRO A 856 36.78 15.25 -19.50
CA PRO A 856 35.36 15.64 -19.54
C PRO A 856 35.18 17.10 -20.04
N TYR A 857 33.93 17.61 -20.08
CA TYR A 857 33.68 19.06 -20.05
C TYR A 857 32.59 19.44 -19.05
N ASN A 858 32.79 20.58 -18.39
CA ASN A 858 31.92 21.15 -17.37
C ASN A 858 31.52 22.59 -17.78
N ASN A 859 30.42 23.07 -17.20
CA ASN A 859 29.70 24.32 -17.45
C ASN A 859 30.45 25.57 -17.95
N SER A 860 29.81 26.29 -18.90
CA SER A 860 29.82 27.77 -19.08
C SER A 860 31.18 28.45 -19.44
N THR A 861 31.26 29.50 -20.26
CA THR A 861 30.39 30.68 -20.44
C THR A 861 30.39 31.22 -21.90
N ASN A 862 29.69 32.34 -22.13
CA ASN A 862 29.84 33.23 -23.30
C ASN A 862 31.34 33.51 -23.63
N CYS A 863 31.77 33.81 -24.85
CA CYS A 863 31.18 34.84 -25.73
C CYS A 863 31.60 34.77 -27.22
N SER A 864 30.71 35.29 -28.09
CA SER A 864 30.97 36.04 -29.35
C SER A 864 32.06 35.63 -30.36
N THR A 865 31.59 35.39 -31.60
CA THR A 865 32.25 35.71 -32.90
C THR A 865 33.54 34.95 -33.29
N SER A 866 33.83 34.69 -34.57
CA SER A 866 33.23 35.16 -35.83
C SER A 866 33.15 34.07 -36.92
N SER A 867 32.40 34.42 -37.98
CA SER A 867 32.37 33.84 -39.34
C SER A 867 33.70 33.24 -39.86
N SER A 868 33.71 32.27 -40.78
CA SER A 868 32.94 32.24 -42.04
C SER A 868 33.04 30.90 -42.79
N SER A 869 32.18 30.70 -43.80
CA SER A 869 32.42 30.01 -45.11
C SER A 869 33.08 28.61 -45.18
N SER A 870 32.70 27.72 -46.09
CA SER A 870 31.55 27.69 -47.03
C SER A 870 31.52 26.35 -47.77
N ASP A 871 30.34 25.72 -47.82
CA ASP A 871 29.68 25.13 -48.99
C ASP A 871 30.38 24.06 -49.89
N CYS A 872 29.54 23.47 -50.75
CA CYS A 872 29.86 22.61 -51.90
C CYS A 872 30.49 21.25 -51.55
N SER A 873 29.76 20.13 -51.59
CA SER A 873 29.22 19.43 -52.79
C SER A 873 30.33 18.75 -53.63
N SER A 874 30.12 17.61 -54.29
CA SER A 874 28.88 17.13 -54.95
C SER A 874 29.00 15.63 -55.32
N SER A 875 27.94 15.06 -55.93
CA SER A 875 27.93 14.08 -57.05
C SER A 875 28.97 12.92 -57.13
N SER A 876 28.64 11.71 -57.59
CA SER A 876 27.40 11.08 -58.09
C SER A 876 27.73 9.65 -58.57
N SER A 877 26.75 8.95 -59.16
CA SER A 877 26.90 7.85 -60.14
C SER A 877 27.35 6.47 -59.61
N SER A 878 27.02 5.32 -60.23
CA SER A 878 25.82 4.86 -60.98
C SER A 878 26.04 3.40 -61.46
N PHE A 879 24.96 2.67 -61.80
CA PHE A 879 24.96 1.40 -62.59
C PHE A 879 25.56 0.14 -61.88
N ASP A 880 25.11 -1.10 -62.13
CA ASP A 880 23.92 -1.60 -62.84
C ASP A 880 23.52 -3.04 -62.42
N CYS A 881 22.29 -3.46 -62.77
CA CYS A 881 21.85 -4.83 -63.11
C CYS A 881 21.97 -6.00 -62.07
N SER A 882 21.14 -7.07 -62.12
CA SER A 882 19.89 -7.34 -62.87
C SER A 882 19.11 -8.57 -62.33
N SER A 883 17.83 -8.70 -62.71
CA SER A 883 16.96 -9.91 -62.67
C SER A 883 16.51 -10.48 -61.30
N SER A 884 15.30 -11.07 -61.15
CA SER A 884 14.05 -11.02 -61.96
C SER A 884 12.84 -11.59 -61.20
N SER A 885 11.62 -11.17 -61.58
CA SER A 885 10.29 -11.80 -61.32
C SER A 885 9.80 -11.92 -59.84
N SER A 886 8.49 -11.75 -59.53
CA SER A 886 7.33 -11.32 -60.34
C SER A 886 6.12 -10.92 -59.46
N SER A 887 5.31 -9.96 -59.94
CA SER A 887 3.84 -9.77 -59.78
C SER A 887 3.08 -10.31 -58.55
N SER A 888 2.11 -9.59 -57.96
CA SER A 888 1.53 -8.27 -58.29
C SER A 888 0.57 -7.79 -57.19
N ASP A 889 0.49 -6.47 -57.01
CA ASP A 889 -0.70 -5.60 -56.90
C ASP A 889 -2.04 -6.22 -56.40
N CYS A 890 -2.80 -5.58 -55.52
CA CYS A 890 -3.19 -4.16 -55.65
C CYS A 890 -3.59 -3.50 -54.30
N SER A 891 -3.92 -2.20 -54.36
CA SER A 891 -4.13 -1.33 -53.19
C SER A 891 -5.50 -0.62 -53.21
N SER A 892 -5.80 0.20 -52.18
CA SER A 892 -6.84 1.24 -52.12
C SER A 892 -8.32 0.77 -51.97
N SER A 893 -9.27 1.54 -51.43
CA SER A 893 -9.21 2.70 -50.50
C SER A 893 -10.59 3.13 -49.94
N SER A 894 -10.59 3.69 -48.71
CA SER A 894 -11.43 4.83 -48.24
C SER A 894 -12.99 4.79 -48.20
N SER A 895 -13.55 5.75 -47.44
CA SER A 895 -14.98 6.18 -47.33
C SER A 895 -15.99 5.16 -46.75
N SER A 896 -16.72 5.40 -45.63
CA SER A 896 -17.65 6.49 -45.25
C SER A 896 -19.01 6.45 -45.98
N SER A 897 -20.18 6.66 -45.36
CA SER A 897 -20.57 6.87 -43.95
C SER A 897 -22.11 6.93 -43.83
N ILE A 898 -22.65 6.87 -42.59
CA ILE A 898 -24.02 7.28 -42.20
C ILE A 898 -25.20 6.51 -42.82
N TYR A 899 -26.04 5.90 -41.96
CA TYR A 899 -27.48 6.20 -41.92
C TYR A 899 -28.06 5.86 -40.53
N SER A 900 -29.07 6.61 -40.10
CA SER A 900 -29.75 6.43 -38.82
C SER A 900 -31.26 6.37 -39.01
N THR A 901 -31.96 5.45 -38.30
CA THR A 901 -33.36 5.64 -37.88
C THR A 901 -33.81 4.62 -36.81
N ARG A 902 -34.78 5.04 -36.00
CA ARG A 902 -35.72 4.28 -35.14
C ARG A 902 -37.15 4.71 -35.60
N PRO A 903 -38.31 4.25 -35.06
CA PRO A 903 -38.60 3.54 -33.80
C PRO A 903 -39.69 2.41 -33.93
N THR A 904 -40.39 2.09 -32.81
CA THR A 904 -41.69 1.36 -32.66
C THR A 904 -41.67 -0.18 -32.68
N SER A 905 -42.65 -0.92 -32.09
CA SER A 905 -43.47 -0.70 -30.86
C SER A 905 -44.25 -2.01 -30.47
N SER A 906 -44.96 -1.98 -29.33
CA SER A 906 -45.84 -3.06 -28.76
C SER A 906 -45.11 -4.33 -28.24
N ALA A 907 -45.39 -4.99 -27.10
CA ALA A 907 -46.46 -4.99 -26.07
C ALA A 907 -47.52 -6.11 -26.17
N ARG A 908 -47.45 -7.10 -25.26
CA ARG A 908 -48.61 -7.89 -24.80
C ARG A 908 -48.40 -8.63 -23.46
N SER A 909 -49.47 -8.66 -22.68
CA SER A 909 -49.78 -9.50 -21.50
C SER A 909 -51.32 -9.66 -21.52
N PRO A 910 -52.04 -10.24 -20.52
CA PRO A 910 -51.65 -10.98 -19.30
C PRO A 910 -52.45 -12.31 -19.15
N ARG A 911 -52.44 -12.93 -17.93
CA ARG A 911 -53.45 -13.81 -17.26
C ARG A 911 -52.85 -15.08 -16.62
N THR A 912 -53.34 -15.68 -15.51
CA THR A 912 -54.08 -15.22 -14.29
C THR A 912 -54.16 -16.40 -13.30
N ALA A 913 -54.04 -16.14 -11.98
CA ALA A 913 -54.45 -17.04 -10.85
C ALA A 913 -53.72 -18.41 -10.73
N GLY A 914 -53.69 -19.07 -9.56
CA GLY A 914 -54.11 -18.66 -8.21
C GLY A 914 -54.23 -19.83 -7.21
N SER A 915 -54.83 -19.55 -6.04
CA SER A 915 -55.16 -20.48 -4.93
C SER A 915 -54.05 -20.90 -3.96
N SER A 916 -54.47 -21.29 -2.75
CA SER A 916 -53.65 -21.64 -1.58
C SER A 916 -54.42 -22.59 -0.65
N ARG A 917 -53.71 -23.45 0.12
CA ARG A 917 -54.05 -24.12 1.41
C ARG A 917 -53.12 -25.33 1.62
N THR A 918 -52.24 -25.38 2.62
CA THR A 918 -52.39 -25.70 4.07
C THR A 918 -52.68 -27.16 4.43
N ALA A 919 -51.85 -27.69 5.35
CA ALA A 919 -52.18 -28.57 6.50
C ALA A 919 -51.63 -30.03 6.56
N SER A 920 -50.95 -30.28 7.69
CA SER A 920 -51.08 -31.42 8.61
C SER A 920 -50.60 -32.87 8.28
N THR A 921 -49.53 -33.26 9.01
CA THR A 921 -49.38 -34.49 9.84
C THR A 921 -49.51 -35.91 9.25
N SER A 922 -48.50 -36.76 9.46
CA SER A 922 -48.46 -37.76 10.56
C SER A 922 -47.21 -38.69 10.51
N ARG A 923 -47.05 -39.59 11.50
CA ARG A 923 -45.97 -40.60 11.66
C ARG A 923 -46.55 -42.03 11.53
N PRO A 924 -45.70 -43.05 11.29
CA PRO A 924 -45.31 -44.01 12.35
C PRO A 924 -43.76 -44.10 12.48
N ALA A 925 -43.07 -44.61 13.52
CA ALA A 925 -43.25 -45.69 14.51
C ALA A 925 -43.05 -47.11 13.94
N SER A 926 -42.30 -48.07 14.53
CA SER A 926 -41.31 -48.10 15.66
C SER A 926 -40.09 -48.93 15.19
N SER A 927 -39.26 -49.75 15.87
CA SER A 927 -38.91 -50.27 17.24
C SER A 927 -37.66 -51.19 17.02
N SER A 928 -36.79 -51.65 17.94
CA SER A 928 -36.43 -51.50 19.38
C SER A 928 -35.18 -52.41 19.64
N ASN A 929 -34.71 -52.56 20.91
CA ASN A 929 -33.65 -53.50 21.40
C ASN A 929 -32.19 -53.02 21.20
N PHE A 930 -31.31 -52.75 22.20
CA PHE A 930 -31.35 -52.73 23.69
C PHE A 930 -30.84 -53.97 24.48
N THR A 931 -29.53 -54.04 24.77
CA THR A 931 -28.82 -54.57 25.99
C THR A 931 -27.32 -54.23 25.83
N ILE A 932 -26.56 -53.57 26.73
CA ILE A 932 -26.32 -53.61 28.19
C ILE A 932 -25.24 -54.63 28.62
N PHE A 933 -24.09 -54.11 29.06
CA PHE A 933 -23.31 -54.61 30.21
C PHE A 933 -22.53 -53.45 30.88
N SER A 934 -21.65 -53.68 31.87
CA SER A 934 -21.54 -52.76 33.02
C SER A 934 -20.13 -52.39 33.56
N ARG A 935 -19.96 -51.08 33.81
CA ARG A 935 -19.29 -50.44 34.98
C ARG A 935 -17.81 -50.74 35.34
N SER A 936 -17.00 -49.69 35.30
CA SER A 936 -16.14 -49.22 36.41
C SER A 936 -15.98 -47.68 36.26
N ARG A 937 -16.18 -46.78 37.25
CA ARG A 937 -15.76 -46.56 38.66
C ARG A 937 -14.38 -45.89 38.82
N GLY A 938 -14.41 -44.58 39.14
CA GLY A 938 -13.28 -43.77 39.63
C GLY A 938 -12.81 -42.69 38.63
N SER A 939 -12.49 -41.45 39.03
CA SER A 939 -12.69 -40.76 40.32
C SER A 939 -12.77 -39.24 40.12
N LYS A 940 -13.44 -38.50 41.03
CA LYS A 940 -13.48 -37.03 41.00
C LYS A 940 -12.24 -36.44 41.67
N LYS A 941 -11.57 -35.46 41.02
CA LYS A 941 -10.86 -34.39 41.73
C LYS A 941 -11.13 -33.04 41.07
N VAL A 942 -11.67 -32.11 41.84
CA VAL A 942 -11.84 -30.70 41.45
C VAL A 942 -10.56 -29.97 41.79
N VAL A 943 -9.97 -29.25 40.83
CA VAL A 943 -8.89 -28.29 41.09
C VAL A 943 -9.45 -26.88 40.84
N LYS A 944 -9.24 -25.98 41.80
CA LYS A 944 -9.71 -24.59 41.73
C LYS A 944 -8.83 -23.78 40.78
N VAL A 945 -9.43 -23.13 39.79
CA VAL A 945 -8.80 -22.00 39.10
C VAL A 945 -8.64 -20.88 40.13
N LYS A 946 -7.40 -20.47 40.43
CA LYS A 946 -7.11 -19.29 41.26
C LYS A 946 -6.89 -18.09 40.35
N SER A 947 -7.78 -17.10 40.42
CA SER A 947 -7.46 -15.74 40.01
C SER A 947 -6.54 -15.08 41.04
N TYR A 948 -5.43 -14.49 40.59
CA TYR A 948 -4.60 -13.61 41.40
C TYR A 948 -4.63 -12.21 40.81
N GLY A 949 -5.28 -11.28 41.52
CA GLY A 949 -5.10 -9.85 41.33
C GLY A 949 -4.11 -9.34 42.37
N CYS A 950 -3.08 -8.59 41.96
CA CYS A 950 -2.13 -7.98 42.88
C CYS A 950 -2.61 -6.60 43.34
N SER A 951 -3.07 -6.51 44.59
CA SER A 951 -3.25 -5.25 45.29
C SER A 951 -1.91 -4.69 45.76
N SER A 952 -1.70 -3.38 45.62
CA SER A 952 -0.52 -2.69 46.15
C SER A 952 -0.44 -2.76 47.68
N SER A 953 0.77 -2.96 48.22
CA SER A 953 1.08 -2.66 49.62
C SER A 953 2.52 -2.16 49.75
N SER A 954 2.67 -0.93 50.23
CA SER A 954 3.98 -0.30 50.45
C SER A 954 4.69 -0.87 51.67
N LYS A 955 6.01 -1.10 51.56
CA LYS A 955 6.91 -1.06 52.73
C LYS A 955 7.97 0.02 52.53
N LYS A 956 8.43 0.59 53.64
CA LYS A 956 9.31 1.75 53.69
C LYS A 956 10.77 1.28 53.76
N GLU A 957 11.63 1.89 52.95
CA GLU A 957 13.07 1.97 53.24
C GLU A 957 13.57 3.40 53.00
N LYS A 958 14.46 3.86 53.89
CA LYS A 958 15.09 5.18 53.95
C LYS A 958 16.07 5.18 55.13
N PRO A 959 17.18 5.95 55.07
CA PRO A 959 18.13 6.03 53.96
C PRO A 959 19.59 5.92 54.45
N PHE A 960 20.55 5.61 53.57
CA PHE A 960 21.96 5.92 53.82
C PHE A 960 22.70 6.33 52.54
N SER A 961 23.02 7.63 52.48
CA SER A 961 24.17 8.23 51.81
C SER A 961 25.32 8.34 52.85
N PRO A 962 26.58 8.79 52.56
CA PRO A 962 26.97 9.66 51.43
C PRO A 962 28.39 9.47 50.81
N PHE A 963 28.68 10.34 49.84
CA PHE A 963 29.97 10.65 49.19
C PHE A 963 30.58 9.60 48.26
N GLY A 964 31.18 10.13 47.18
CA GLY A 964 31.61 9.45 45.96
C GLY A 964 31.38 10.40 44.78
#